data_AF-A0A3D8QR40-F1
#
_entry.id   AF-A0A3D8QR40-F1
#
_cell.length_a   1.000
_cell.length_b   1.000
_cell.length_c   1.000
_cell.angle_alpha   90.00
_cell.angle_beta   90.00
_cell.angle_gamma   90.00
#
_symmetry.space_group_name_H-M   'P 1'
#
loop_
_entity.id
_entity.type
_entity.pdbx_description
1 polymer ?
#
loop_
_entity_poly.entity_id
_entity_poly.type
_entity_poly.pdbx_seq_one_letter_code
_entity_poly.pdbx_strand_id
1 'polypeptide(L)'
;MPARWTLSTARPYAFSFPPATTALIIIDMQRDFVEDGGFGSIQCGNPEIFASVHDIVPTVQKVLEACRSCGVQVIHTREGHQPDLSDLPASKRLRQISAPHGHHTMGIGDQGPMGRLLVRGEYGHDIIDELRPLPDEPVIDKPGKGSFWATGLHRTLLARGITHILFAGVTTECCVTTTLRECNDRGFECCILSDCTGGFDQQQVVTAMDTICGQDGLFGYIGHSSEFFAQVSKAQDLTPPATPPADNDSLLSIKELQQRYMTGATNPESVIAATFDRIEQYQEVDPFVWVTLKSRQECMEAVKTLVNKYDGKPLPPLFGVPFAVKDNIDVEGIRTTAACEMLAYVPTSNSFAVNCLLDAGAIFIGKLNMDQLATGLSGCRSPYGTPHSVYSKDHISGGSSSGTGVAVGARLVSFALGTDTAGSGRVPAALNGIVGFKPTKGTISARGVVPACRSLDTISIMAPNLSDARKVWYILDQYDKLDPSSKIPSSLSSWKSDFRGPKDGGFTFGIPSPAVLSICSKPFQELFATSVQKLQSCGGRLVEIDYEPFAKASDLLYGASLVHERIACIGHDFLVKNMESLHPTIKALFRAAIDSNLEAWQVFADLSLVAQYTMEARQQFEKMDVLFLPSVPYHPTIKEMEADPLALNSKLGTFTQCGNVVDLCGVSVNAAWVEGELKLPFGVTFLGASGYDGRVLDIASVFEAAVSLQTKL
;
A
#
# COMPACT_ATOMS: atom_id res chain seq x y z
N MET A 1 -24.38 -4.23 8.73
CA MET A 1 -23.00 -4.49 9.21
C MET A 1 -22.43 -5.62 8.35
N PRO A 2 -21.11 -5.71 8.10
CA PRO A 2 -20.56 -6.94 7.55
C PRO A 2 -20.94 -8.10 8.49
N ALA A 3 -21.26 -9.25 7.92
CA ALA A 3 -21.61 -10.43 8.72
C ALA A 3 -20.41 -10.82 9.58
N ARG A 4 -20.57 -10.81 10.91
CA ARG A 4 -19.57 -11.35 11.83
C ARG A 4 -19.74 -12.87 11.91
N TRP A 5 -18.64 -13.58 11.86
CA TRP A 5 -18.59 -15.01 12.11
C TRP A 5 -18.40 -15.26 13.59
N THR A 6 -18.87 -16.41 14.09
CA THR A 6 -18.79 -16.73 15.52
C THR A 6 -18.39 -18.18 15.73
N LEU A 7 -17.40 -18.40 16.59
CA LEU A 7 -17.06 -19.70 17.17
C LEU A 7 -17.77 -19.78 18.52
N SER A 8 -18.92 -20.45 18.56
CA SER A 8 -19.86 -20.41 19.69
C SER A 8 -19.35 -21.17 20.91
N THR A 9 -18.50 -22.18 20.70
CA THR A 9 -17.92 -23.01 21.76
C THR A 9 -16.50 -22.61 22.15
N ALA A 10 -16.00 -21.51 21.60
CA ALA A 10 -14.70 -20.97 22.00
C ALA A 10 -14.67 -20.70 23.50
N ARG A 11 -13.49 -20.86 24.10
CA ARG A 11 -13.18 -20.50 25.49
C ARG A 11 -12.41 -19.18 25.50
N PRO A 12 -12.59 -18.34 26.53
CA PRO A 12 -13.47 -18.51 27.70
C PRO A 12 -14.97 -18.39 27.38
N TYR A 13 -15.33 -17.76 26.27
CA TYR A 13 -16.67 -17.62 25.73
C TYR A 13 -16.60 -17.46 24.20
N ALA A 14 -17.76 -17.35 23.55
CA ALA A 14 -17.86 -17.28 22.10
C ALA A 14 -16.99 -16.17 21.48
N PHE A 15 -16.20 -16.53 20.47
CA PHE A 15 -15.33 -15.61 19.74
C PHE A 15 -16.03 -15.11 18.47
N SER A 16 -16.23 -13.81 18.34
CA SER A 16 -16.90 -13.20 17.17
C SER A 16 -15.96 -12.29 16.40
N PHE A 17 -15.84 -12.49 15.09
CA PHE A 17 -14.87 -11.78 14.25
C PHE A 17 -15.42 -11.46 12.85
N PRO A 18 -15.02 -10.32 12.25
CA PRO A 18 -15.35 -9.95 10.87
C PRO A 18 -14.31 -10.47 9.85
N PRO A 19 -14.67 -11.38 8.92
CA PRO A 19 -13.71 -12.00 7.99
C PRO A 19 -12.84 -11.01 7.19
N ALA A 20 -13.40 -9.87 6.78
CA ALA A 20 -12.72 -8.87 5.95
C ALA A 20 -11.51 -8.21 6.65
N THR A 21 -11.47 -8.21 7.98
CA THR A 21 -10.36 -7.66 8.79
C THR A 21 -9.77 -8.73 9.72
N THR A 22 -9.95 -10.01 9.37
CA THR A 22 -9.33 -11.14 10.05
C THR A 22 -8.17 -11.68 9.22
N ALA A 23 -7.08 -12.05 9.90
CA ALA A 23 -6.00 -12.81 9.30
C ALA A 23 -5.87 -14.19 9.95
N LEU A 24 -5.54 -15.20 9.16
CA LEU A 24 -4.94 -16.45 9.63
C LEU A 24 -3.43 -16.26 9.67
N ILE A 25 -2.81 -16.47 10.83
CA ILE A 25 -1.35 -16.57 10.96
C ILE A 25 -0.99 -18.05 11.16
N ILE A 26 -0.25 -18.61 10.20
CA ILE A 26 0.29 -19.97 10.26
C ILE A 26 1.74 -19.89 10.72
N ILE A 27 2.00 -20.44 11.90
CA ILE A 27 3.29 -20.29 12.58
C ILE A 27 4.18 -21.51 12.36
N ASP A 28 5.32 -21.26 11.74
CA ASP A 28 6.51 -22.10 11.75
C ASP A 28 6.30 -23.53 11.22
N MET A 29 5.37 -23.70 10.27
CA MET A 29 5.14 -24.96 9.54
C MET A 29 6.24 -25.25 8.51
N GLN A 30 7.49 -25.07 8.93
CA GLN A 30 8.69 -25.32 8.14
C GLN A 30 9.11 -26.77 8.26
N ARG A 31 9.77 -27.31 7.24
CA ARG A 31 10.32 -28.69 7.25
C ARG A 31 11.16 -28.94 8.50
N ASP A 32 11.96 -27.96 8.90
CA ASP A 32 12.77 -27.99 10.12
C ASP A 32 11.94 -28.27 11.38
N PHE A 33 10.66 -27.92 11.47
CA PHE A 33 9.85 -28.22 12.65
C PHE A 33 8.98 -29.45 12.52
N VAL A 34 8.61 -29.86 11.31
CA VAL A 34 7.54 -30.87 11.12
C VAL A 34 7.98 -32.11 10.33
N GLU A 35 9.15 -32.09 9.67
CA GLU A 35 9.72 -33.25 8.98
C GLU A 35 10.85 -33.89 9.78
N ASP A 36 11.00 -35.21 9.64
CA ASP A 36 12.06 -35.96 10.32
C ASP A 36 13.46 -35.49 9.90
N GLY A 37 14.41 -35.56 10.83
CA GLY A 37 15.74 -34.98 10.64
C GLY A 37 15.81 -33.44 10.71
N GLY A 38 14.69 -32.73 10.91
CA GLY A 38 14.67 -31.29 11.15
C GLY A 38 15.05 -30.88 12.58
N PHE A 39 15.10 -29.57 12.82
CA PHE A 39 15.29 -29.00 14.17
C PHE A 39 14.28 -29.54 15.20
N GLY A 40 12.99 -29.65 14.86
CA GLY A 40 11.92 -30.12 15.73
C GLY A 40 12.11 -31.55 16.23
N SER A 41 12.55 -32.48 15.36
CA SER A 41 12.79 -33.86 15.77
C SER A 41 14.01 -33.97 16.71
N ILE A 42 15.07 -33.21 16.43
CA ILE A 42 16.26 -33.08 17.29
C ILE A 42 15.89 -32.47 18.65
N GLN A 43 15.02 -31.45 18.66
CA GLN A 43 14.56 -30.81 19.89
C GLN A 43 13.66 -31.71 20.71
N CYS A 44 12.76 -32.45 20.06
CA CYS A 44 11.81 -33.33 20.73
C CYS A 44 12.51 -34.55 21.35
N GLY A 45 13.48 -35.16 20.65
CA GLY A 45 14.22 -36.34 21.14
C GLY A 45 13.38 -37.61 21.29
N ASN A 46 12.09 -37.57 20.95
CA ASN A 46 11.15 -38.70 21.01
C ASN A 46 10.38 -38.79 19.68
N PRO A 47 10.60 -39.84 18.86
CA PRO A 47 9.95 -39.98 17.56
C PRO A 47 8.42 -40.07 17.60
N GLU A 48 7.85 -40.70 18.64
CA GLU A 48 6.39 -40.84 18.77
C GLU A 48 5.72 -39.49 19.06
N ILE A 49 6.32 -38.70 19.95
CA ILE A 49 5.84 -37.34 20.26
C ILE A 49 6.02 -36.44 19.04
N PHE A 50 7.17 -36.53 18.37
CA PHE A 50 7.43 -35.75 17.15
C PHE A 50 6.41 -36.05 16.04
N ALA A 51 6.08 -37.33 15.82
CA ALA A 51 5.07 -37.72 14.85
C ALA A 51 3.71 -37.08 15.11
N SER A 52 3.32 -36.91 16.39
CA SER A 52 2.05 -36.26 16.74
C SER A 52 1.97 -34.77 16.35
N VAL A 53 3.12 -34.10 16.17
CA VAL A 53 3.17 -32.70 15.70
C VAL A 53 2.79 -32.60 14.22
N HIS A 54 3.10 -33.64 13.43
CA HIS A 54 2.72 -33.72 12.03
C HIS A 54 1.20 -33.94 11.84
N ASP A 55 0.50 -34.51 12.82
CA ASP A 55 -0.93 -34.84 12.72
C ASP A 55 -1.84 -33.61 12.50
N ILE A 56 -1.37 -32.41 12.81
CA ILE A 56 -2.15 -31.17 12.58
C ILE A 56 -2.15 -30.72 11.11
N VAL A 57 -1.17 -31.16 10.29
CA VAL A 57 -0.95 -30.66 8.92
C VAL A 57 -2.22 -30.73 8.06
N PRO A 58 -2.97 -31.85 7.99
CA PRO A 58 -4.16 -31.94 7.15
C PRO A 58 -5.27 -30.96 7.59
N THR A 59 -5.37 -30.68 8.89
CA THR A 59 -6.38 -29.74 9.42
C THR A 59 -5.97 -28.29 9.15
N VAL A 60 -4.69 -27.96 9.34
CA VAL A 60 -4.14 -26.64 8.99
C VAL A 60 -4.34 -26.35 7.50
N GLN A 61 -4.10 -27.35 6.63
CA GLN A 61 -4.31 -27.21 5.19
C GLN A 61 -5.77 -26.89 4.85
N LYS A 62 -6.73 -27.59 5.47
CA LYS A 62 -8.16 -27.31 5.25
C LYS A 62 -8.53 -25.88 5.69
N VAL A 63 -8.01 -25.41 6.83
CA VAL A 63 -8.27 -24.03 7.30
C VAL A 63 -7.64 -23.00 6.35
N LEU A 64 -6.42 -23.26 5.88
CA LEU A 64 -5.73 -22.43 4.89
C LEU A 64 -6.56 -22.30 3.60
N GLU A 65 -7.00 -23.41 3.03
CA GLU A 65 -7.84 -23.44 1.82
C GLU A 65 -9.19 -22.75 2.05
N ALA A 66 -9.81 -22.97 3.20
CA ALA A 66 -11.05 -22.30 3.57
C ALA A 66 -10.88 -20.78 3.68
N CYS A 67 -9.80 -20.29 4.32
CA CYS A 67 -9.47 -18.87 4.39
C CYS A 67 -9.31 -18.25 2.99
N ARG A 68 -8.54 -18.91 2.12
CA ARG A 68 -8.38 -18.51 0.71
C ARG A 68 -9.72 -18.39 -0.02
N SER A 69 -10.62 -19.38 0.17
CA SER A 69 -11.92 -19.42 -0.50
C SER A 69 -12.88 -18.29 -0.09
N CYS A 70 -12.77 -17.78 1.14
CA CYS A 70 -13.62 -16.73 1.67
C CYS A 70 -12.95 -15.35 1.75
N GLY A 71 -11.71 -15.24 1.28
CA GLY A 71 -10.95 -13.99 1.26
C GLY A 71 -10.45 -13.52 2.62
N VAL A 72 -10.37 -14.41 3.61
CA VAL A 72 -9.64 -14.15 4.87
C VAL A 72 -8.15 -14.11 4.53
N GLN A 73 -7.44 -13.11 5.05
CA GLN A 73 -6.03 -12.90 4.72
C GLN A 73 -5.16 -13.98 5.37
N VAL A 74 -4.15 -14.47 4.66
CA VAL A 74 -3.24 -15.50 5.16
C VAL A 74 -1.84 -14.92 5.27
N ILE A 75 -1.20 -15.13 6.42
CA ILE A 75 0.18 -14.75 6.69
C ILE A 75 0.89 -15.99 7.25
N HIS A 76 2.08 -16.28 6.73
CA HIS A 76 2.92 -17.35 7.22
C HIS A 76 4.09 -16.78 8.01
N THR A 77 4.56 -17.50 9.02
CA THR A 77 5.81 -17.17 9.71
C THR A 77 6.77 -18.34 9.68
N ARG A 78 8.06 -18.01 9.71
CA ARG A 78 9.15 -18.98 9.67
C ARG A 78 10.23 -18.55 10.64
N GLU A 79 10.57 -19.39 11.60
CA GLU A 79 11.73 -19.14 12.44
C GLU A 79 13.01 -19.41 11.65
N GLY A 80 13.88 -18.41 11.57
CA GLY A 80 15.15 -18.56 10.88
C GLY A 80 16.07 -17.36 10.99
N HIS A 81 17.35 -17.66 10.86
CA HIS A 81 18.46 -16.74 11.03
C HIS A 81 19.13 -16.41 9.71
N GLN A 82 19.78 -15.25 9.66
CA GLN A 82 20.60 -14.89 8.50
C GLN A 82 21.67 -15.96 8.22
N PRO A 83 22.13 -16.13 6.97
CA PRO A 83 23.17 -17.12 6.64
C PRO A 83 24.44 -17.02 7.50
N ASP A 84 24.80 -15.81 7.92
CA ASP A 84 25.95 -15.52 8.79
C ASP A 84 25.66 -15.61 10.30
N LEU A 85 24.41 -15.92 10.67
CA LEU A 85 23.90 -15.99 12.05
C LEU A 85 24.04 -14.68 12.84
N SER A 86 24.18 -13.54 12.16
CA SER A 86 24.35 -12.23 12.82
C SER A 86 23.14 -11.81 13.67
N ASP A 87 21.96 -12.35 13.39
CA ASP A 87 20.72 -12.12 14.12
C ASP A 87 20.39 -13.23 15.15
N LEU A 88 21.31 -14.18 15.39
CA LEU A 88 21.15 -15.26 16.37
C LEU A 88 21.79 -14.88 17.73
N PRO A 89 21.00 -14.65 18.79
CA PRO A 89 21.55 -14.36 20.11
C PRO A 89 22.35 -15.54 20.67
N ALA A 90 23.48 -15.26 21.32
CA ALA A 90 24.33 -16.27 21.94
C ALA A 90 23.58 -17.15 22.95
N SER A 91 22.62 -16.59 23.68
CA SER A 91 21.74 -17.33 24.61
C SER A 91 20.89 -18.37 23.89
N LYS A 92 20.37 -18.05 22.70
CA LYS A 92 19.57 -18.96 21.88
C LYS A 92 20.46 -20.04 21.24
N ARG A 93 21.67 -19.68 20.82
CA ARG A 93 22.64 -20.59 20.23
C ARG A 93 23.20 -21.61 21.21
N LEU A 94 23.60 -21.16 22.41
CA LEU A 94 24.45 -21.95 23.30
C LEU A 94 23.71 -22.65 24.43
N ARG A 95 22.61 -22.07 24.94
CA ARG A 95 21.98 -22.53 26.19
C ARG A 95 21.50 -23.98 26.13
N GLN A 96 20.79 -24.35 25.07
CA GLN A 96 20.23 -25.71 24.93
C GLN A 96 21.33 -26.75 24.68
N ILE A 97 22.30 -26.43 23.83
CA ILE A 97 23.44 -27.32 23.53
C ILE A 97 24.34 -27.50 24.75
N SER A 98 24.48 -26.47 25.59
CA SER A 98 25.32 -26.50 26.79
C SER A 98 24.59 -27.00 28.04
N ALA A 99 23.36 -27.51 27.92
CA ALA A 99 22.58 -27.96 29.07
C ALA A 99 23.21 -29.22 29.69
N PRO A 100 23.55 -29.24 31.01
CA PRO A 100 24.29 -30.36 31.63
C PRO A 100 23.59 -31.73 31.53
N HIS A 101 22.28 -31.74 31.37
CA HIS A 101 21.45 -32.95 31.23
C HIS A 101 20.56 -32.87 29.98
N GLY A 102 20.98 -32.10 28.96
CA GLY A 102 20.26 -31.98 27.69
C GLY A 102 20.54 -33.15 26.76
N HIS A 103 19.59 -33.45 25.89
CA HIS A 103 19.72 -34.46 24.82
C HIS A 103 20.10 -33.85 23.45
N HIS A 104 20.26 -32.53 23.37
CA HIS A 104 20.57 -31.83 22.12
C HIS A 104 22.00 -32.10 21.67
N THR A 105 22.15 -32.78 20.53
CA THR A 105 23.45 -33.05 19.89
C THR A 105 23.82 -32.02 18.81
N MET A 106 22.85 -31.23 18.36
CA MET A 106 22.98 -30.19 17.34
C MET A 106 22.07 -29.00 17.69
N GLY A 107 22.42 -27.81 17.22
CA GLY A 107 21.55 -26.64 17.37
C GLY A 107 21.52 -25.73 16.16
N ILE A 108 21.02 -24.51 16.38
CA ILE A 108 20.75 -23.56 15.31
C ILE A 108 22.04 -23.21 14.56
N GLY A 109 22.01 -23.37 13.24
CA GLY A 109 23.12 -23.11 12.34
C GLY A 109 24.05 -24.29 12.08
N ASP A 110 23.94 -25.38 12.83
CA ASP A 110 24.69 -26.62 12.60
C ASP A 110 24.16 -27.36 11.36
N GLN A 111 25.02 -28.16 10.73
CA GLN A 111 24.69 -28.87 9.49
C GLN A 111 23.82 -30.09 9.77
N GLY A 112 22.54 -30.03 9.38
CA GLY A 112 21.58 -31.14 9.42
C GLY A 112 21.34 -31.84 8.09
N PRO A 113 20.49 -32.88 8.09
CA PRO A 113 20.07 -33.63 6.90
C PRO A 113 19.44 -32.76 5.79
N MET A 114 18.78 -31.67 6.17
CA MET A 114 18.05 -30.77 5.27
C MET A 114 18.75 -29.42 5.04
N GLY A 115 20.06 -29.35 5.32
CA GLY A 115 20.80 -28.09 5.33
C GLY A 115 21.09 -27.60 6.75
N ARG A 116 21.52 -26.35 6.88
CA ARG A 116 21.81 -25.76 8.20
C ARG A 116 20.50 -25.44 8.94
N LEU A 117 20.38 -25.94 10.17
CA LEU A 117 19.14 -25.85 10.95
C LEU A 117 18.72 -24.40 11.23
N LEU A 118 17.49 -24.05 10.87
CA LEU A 118 16.87 -22.72 11.01
C LEU A 118 17.71 -21.58 10.39
N VAL A 119 18.35 -21.84 9.24
CA VAL A 119 19.07 -20.83 8.47
C VAL A 119 18.30 -20.49 7.19
N ARG A 120 18.09 -19.19 6.94
CA ARG A 120 17.33 -18.72 5.79
C ARG A 120 18.00 -19.13 4.47
N GLY A 121 17.20 -19.67 3.56
CA GLY A 121 17.63 -20.14 2.24
C GLY A 121 18.04 -21.62 2.21
N GLU A 122 18.09 -22.30 3.35
CA GLU A 122 18.29 -23.75 3.41
C GLU A 122 16.97 -24.49 3.16
N TYR A 123 17.05 -25.73 2.66
CA TYR A 123 15.87 -26.54 2.34
C TYR A 123 14.96 -26.78 3.56
N GLY A 124 15.55 -27.08 4.73
CA GLY A 124 14.83 -27.26 5.99
C GLY A 124 14.05 -26.02 6.45
N HIS A 125 14.49 -24.82 6.08
CA HIS A 125 13.86 -23.58 6.50
C HIS A 125 12.56 -23.26 5.74
N ASP A 126 12.28 -23.92 4.60
CA ASP A 126 11.07 -23.66 3.83
C ASP A 126 9.81 -24.30 4.44
N ILE A 127 8.65 -23.70 4.14
CA ILE A 127 7.34 -24.25 4.51
C ILE A 127 7.09 -25.53 3.72
N ILE A 128 6.46 -26.52 4.37
CA ILE A 128 6.08 -27.78 3.73
C ILE A 128 5.16 -27.58 2.52
N ASP A 129 5.17 -28.52 1.57
CA ASP A 129 4.49 -28.36 0.28
C ASP A 129 2.96 -28.27 0.42
N GLU A 130 2.39 -28.97 1.40
CA GLU A 130 0.96 -28.98 1.74
C GLU A 130 0.44 -27.59 2.12
N LEU A 131 1.32 -26.77 2.72
CA LEU A 131 0.98 -25.44 3.23
C LEU A 131 1.66 -24.32 2.43
N ARG A 132 2.11 -24.63 1.20
CA ARG A 132 2.84 -23.68 0.36
C ARG A 132 2.11 -22.34 0.26
N PRO A 133 2.79 -21.22 0.59
CA PRO A 133 2.22 -19.88 0.43
C PRO A 133 1.84 -19.59 -1.02
N LEU A 134 0.74 -18.86 -1.22
CA LEU A 134 0.46 -18.23 -2.51
C LEU A 134 1.32 -16.97 -2.70
N PRO A 135 1.59 -16.54 -3.94
CA PRO A 135 2.43 -15.37 -4.21
C PRO A 135 2.01 -14.07 -3.51
N ASP A 136 0.74 -13.92 -3.12
CA ASP A 136 0.22 -12.73 -2.44
C ASP A 136 0.03 -12.91 -0.91
N GLU A 137 0.44 -14.05 -0.37
CA GLU A 137 0.47 -14.35 1.06
C GLU A 137 1.84 -13.98 1.66
N PRO A 138 1.92 -13.03 2.61
CA PRO A 138 3.18 -12.65 3.23
C PRO A 138 3.82 -13.82 3.99
N VAL A 139 5.13 -13.98 3.82
CA VAL A 139 5.96 -14.89 4.62
C VAL A 139 6.91 -14.05 5.48
N ILE A 140 6.77 -14.15 6.80
CA ILE A 140 7.55 -13.39 7.77
C ILE A 140 8.64 -14.29 8.36
N ASP A 141 9.88 -14.07 7.92
CA ASP A 141 11.05 -14.70 8.53
C ASP A 141 11.39 -13.98 9.84
N LYS A 142 11.44 -14.73 10.96
CA LYS A 142 11.67 -14.20 12.31
C LYS A 142 12.88 -14.85 12.98
N PRO A 143 13.81 -14.06 13.55
CA PRO A 143 14.89 -14.61 14.38
C PRO A 143 14.43 -14.89 15.83
N GLY A 144 13.30 -14.31 16.25
CA GLY A 144 12.70 -14.49 17.57
C GLY A 144 11.70 -15.64 17.65
N LYS A 145 11.31 -16.00 18.88
CA LYS A 145 10.15 -16.89 19.09
C LYS A 145 8.85 -16.18 18.73
N GLY A 146 8.68 -14.95 19.20
CA GLY A 146 7.60 -14.06 18.79
C GLY A 146 7.81 -13.47 17.41
N SER A 147 6.76 -13.47 16.59
CA SER A 147 6.83 -13.06 15.19
C SER A 147 6.95 -11.57 14.94
N PHE A 148 6.94 -10.73 15.98
CA PHE A 148 7.16 -9.28 15.87
C PHE A 148 8.61 -8.87 16.09
N TRP A 149 9.42 -9.71 16.76
CA TRP A 149 10.79 -9.35 17.10
C TRP A 149 11.65 -9.25 15.84
N ALA A 150 12.13 -8.03 15.56
CA ALA A 150 12.94 -7.71 14.39
C ALA A 150 12.28 -8.08 13.05
N THR A 151 10.95 -7.96 12.94
CA THR A 151 10.21 -8.24 11.70
C THR A 151 9.30 -7.09 11.28
N GLY A 152 8.74 -7.19 10.08
CA GLY A 152 7.70 -6.29 9.56
C GLY A 152 6.26 -6.72 9.86
N LEU A 153 6.01 -7.70 10.75
CA LEU A 153 4.67 -8.27 10.96
C LEU A 153 3.65 -7.20 11.40
N HIS A 154 4.01 -6.33 12.35
CA HIS A 154 3.08 -5.31 12.83
C HIS A 154 2.60 -4.39 11.69
N ARG A 155 3.56 -3.88 10.91
CA ARG A 155 3.26 -3.04 9.74
C ARG A 155 2.42 -3.80 8.72
N THR A 156 2.71 -5.08 8.49
CA THR A 156 1.96 -5.94 7.57
C THR A 156 0.50 -6.05 7.99
N LEU A 157 0.22 -6.29 9.28
CA LEU A 157 -1.13 -6.38 9.84
C LEU A 157 -1.86 -5.02 9.76
N LEU A 158 -1.20 -3.93 10.14
CA LEU A 158 -1.77 -2.58 10.11
C LEU A 158 -2.06 -2.09 8.67
N ALA A 159 -1.16 -2.35 7.73
CA ALA A 159 -1.36 -2.07 6.30
C ALA A 159 -2.57 -2.82 5.71
N ARG A 160 -2.93 -3.95 6.34
CA ARG A 160 -4.03 -4.83 5.96
C ARG A 160 -5.32 -4.56 6.71
N GLY A 161 -5.34 -3.57 7.61
CA GLY A 161 -6.49 -3.24 8.45
C GLY A 161 -6.91 -4.40 9.35
N ILE A 162 -5.97 -5.28 9.71
CA ILE A 162 -6.27 -6.46 10.52
C ILE A 162 -6.63 -6.04 11.94
N THR A 163 -7.69 -6.64 12.46
CA THR A 163 -8.20 -6.43 13.82
C THR A 163 -8.29 -7.72 14.60
N HIS A 164 -8.51 -8.84 13.91
CA HIS A 164 -8.67 -10.16 14.52
C HIS A 164 -7.70 -11.14 13.89
N ILE A 165 -7.22 -12.10 14.69
CA ILE A 165 -6.25 -13.09 14.25
C ILE A 165 -6.70 -14.49 14.66
N LEU A 166 -6.72 -15.40 13.68
CA LEU A 166 -6.79 -16.84 13.91
C LEU A 166 -5.37 -17.41 13.86
N PHE A 167 -5.01 -18.23 14.84
CA PHE A 167 -3.69 -18.87 14.92
C PHE A 167 -3.77 -20.35 14.61
N ALA A 168 -2.83 -20.80 13.78
CA ALA A 168 -2.51 -22.19 13.48
C ALA A 168 -0.98 -22.37 13.46
N GLY A 169 -0.49 -23.61 13.50
CA GLY A 169 0.94 -23.91 13.38
C GLY A 169 1.53 -24.65 14.58
N VAL A 170 2.85 -24.72 14.66
CA VAL A 170 3.56 -25.55 15.64
C VAL A 170 4.23 -24.74 16.74
N THR A 171 4.56 -25.44 17.82
CA THR A 171 5.11 -24.89 19.08
C THR A 171 4.09 -24.00 19.80
N THR A 172 2.93 -24.59 20.12
CA THR A 172 1.83 -23.91 20.81
C THR A 172 2.31 -23.21 22.09
N GLU A 173 3.05 -23.94 22.90
CA GLU A 173 3.68 -23.54 24.16
C GLU A 173 4.82 -22.50 24.00
N CYS A 174 5.19 -22.16 22.76
CA CYS A 174 6.31 -21.27 22.46
C CYS A 174 5.94 -20.20 21.41
N CYS A 175 6.22 -20.41 20.11
CA CYS A 175 6.09 -19.36 19.09
C CYS A 175 4.65 -18.88 18.92
N VAL A 176 3.67 -19.80 18.97
CA VAL A 176 2.24 -19.46 18.82
C VAL A 176 1.79 -18.54 19.94
N THR A 177 1.94 -18.97 21.19
CA THR A 177 1.47 -18.18 22.34
C THR A 177 2.31 -16.94 22.61
N THR A 178 3.62 -16.95 22.28
CA THR A 178 4.44 -15.73 22.34
C THR A 178 3.91 -14.68 21.37
N THR A 179 3.67 -15.07 20.11
CA THR A 179 3.15 -14.15 19.08
C THR A 179 1.75 -13.67 19.39
N LEU A 180 0.87 -14.55 19.90
CA LEU A 180 -0.48 -14.18 20.31
C LEU A 180 -0.47 -13.13 21.43
N ARG A 181 0.35 -13.31 22.47
CA ARG A 181 0.45 -12.33 23.56
C ARG A 181 0.95 -10.97 23.07
N GLU A 182 1.92 -10.99 22.16
CA GLU A 182 2.37 -9.76 21.49
C GLU A 182 1.28 -9.10 20.65
N CYS A 183 0.39 -9.88 20.01
CA CYS A 183 -0.78 -9.35 19.31
C CYS A 183 -1.78 -8.71 20.29
N ASN A 184 -2.07 -9.38 21.40
CA ASN A 184 -2.95 -8.86 22.45
C ASN A 184 -2.47 -7.49 22.97
N ASP A 185 -1.18 -7.35 23.29
CA ASP A 185 -0.58 -6.08 23.74
C ASP A 185 -0.71 -4.94 22.72
N ARG A 186 -0.86 -5.30 21.43
CA ARG A 186 -1.04 -4.39 20.30
C ARG A 186 -2.51 -4.16 19.93
N GLY A 187 -3.46 -4.76 20.66
CA GLY A 187 -4.89 -4.52 20.51
C GLY A 187 -5.61 -5.40 19.49
N PHE A 188 -5.00 -6.51 19.06
CA PHE A 188 -5.66 -7.48 18.19
C PHE A 188 -6.46 -8.50 19.01
N GLU A 189 -7.66 -8.85 18.54
CA GLU A 189 -8.47 -9.93 19.09
C GLU A 189 -7.98 -11.28 18.54
N CYS A 190 -7.55 -12.19 19.41
CA CYS A 190 -6.77 -13.36 19.00
C CYS A 190 -7.43 -14.67 19.42
N CYS A 191 -7.55 -15.62 18.49
CA CYS A 191 -8.07 -16.96 18.75
C CYS A 191 -7.12 -18.04 18.22
N ILE A 192 -6.70 -18.98 19.07
CA ILE A 192 -6.02 -20.21 18.63
C ILE A 192 -7.08 -21.21 18.18
N LEU A 193 -6.89 -21.83 17.01
CA LEU A 193 -7.65 -22.99 16.60
C LEU A 193 -6.96 -24.24 17.15
N SER A 194 -7.51 -24.83 18.22
CA SER A 194 -6.79 -25.83 19.04
C SER A 194 -6.38 -27.08 18.27
N ASP A 195 -7.17 -27.50 17.28
CA ASP A 195 -6.93 -28.64 16.40
C ASP A 195 -6.07 -28.30 15.18
N CYS A 196 -5.67 -27.04 15.05
CA CYS A 196 -4.72 -26.54 14.06
C CYS A 196 -3.37 -26.15 14.68
N THR A 197 -3.14 -26.51 15.95
CA THR A 197 -1.89 -26.22 16.64
C THR A 197 -1.31 -27.44 17.35
N GLY A 198 0.02 -27.56 17.33
CA GLY A 198 0.74 -28.68 17.95
C GLY A 198 1.97 -28.22 18.74
N GLY A 199 2.56 -29.12 19.50
CA GLY A 199 3.73 -28.86 20.33
C GLY A 199 4.44 -30.15 20.72
N PHE A 200 5.68 -30.03 21.23
CA PHE A 200 6.52 -31.20 21.54
C PHE A 200 6.33 -31.70 22.97
N ASP A 201 5.46 -31.06 23.75
CA ASP A 201 5.05 -31.51 25.09
C ASP A 201 3.56 -31.19 25.29
N GLN A 202 2.73 -32.24 25.30
CA GLN A 202 1.27 -32.08 25.37
C GLN A 202 0.78 -31.43 26.67
N GLN A 203 1.47 -31.66 27.80
CA GLN A 203 1.09 -31.01 29.05
C GLN A 203 1.37 -29.50 28.98
N GLN A 204 2.49 -29.11 28.37
CA GLN A 204 2.81 -27.70 28.14
C GLN A 204 1.85 -27.04 27.14
N VAL A 205 1.46 -27.74 26.07
CA VAL A 205 0.45 -27.27 25.10
C VAL A 205 -0.86 -26.93 25.81
N VAL A 206 -1.40 -27.88 26.59
CA VAL A 206 -2.65 -27.68 27.35
C VAL A 206 -2.52 -26.51 28.33
N THR A 207 -1.43 -26.48 29.11
CA THR A 207 -1.19 -25.41 30.10
C THR A 207 -1.06 -24.04 29.43
N ALA A 208 -0.43 -23.97 28.26
CA ALA A 208 -0.28 -22.74 27.50
C ALA A 208 -1.64 -22.23 27.00
N MET A 209 -2.49 -23.11 26.45
CA MET A 209 -3.86 -22.76 26.03
C MET A 209 -4.73 -22.31 27.21
N ASP A 210 -4.66 -23.00 28.35
CA ASP A 210 -5.41 -22.62 29.55
C ASP A 210 -4.93 -21.27 30.10
N THR A 211 -3.64 -20.96 29.96
CA THR A 211 -3.12 -19.64 30.31
C THR A 211 -3.67 -18.55 29.39
N ILE A 212 -3.88 -18.83 28.09
CA ILE A 212 -4.48 -17.85 27.16
C ILE A 212 -5.91 -17.49 27.58
N CYS A 213 -6.71 -18.50 27.94
CA CYS A 213 -8.08 -18.33 28.43
C CYS A 213 -8.17 -17.81 29.88
N GLY A 214 -7.06 -17.84 30.62
CA GLY A 214 -7.03 -17.52 32.05
C GLY A 214 -7.60 -16.13 32.33
N GLN A 215 -8.20 -15.96 33.52
CA GLN A 215 -8.82 -14.70 33.97
C GLN A 215 -9.84 -14.16 32.94
N ASP A 216 -10.75 -15.03 32.49
CA ASP A 216 -11.82 -14.67 31.55
C ASP A 216 -11.34 -14.14 30.19
N GLY A 217 -10.21 -14.68 29.69
CA GLY A 217 -9.69 -14.39 28.36
C GLY A 217 -8.64 -13.28 28.32
N LEU A 218 -7.82 -13.16 29.37
CA LEU A 218 -6.80 -12.11 29.53
C LEU A 218 -5.92 -11.91 28.28
N PHE A 219 -5.58 -12.99 27.58
CA PHE A 219 -4.74 -12.93 26.38
C PHE A 219 -5.49 -13.23 25.09
N GLY A 220 -6.66 -13.88 25.15
CA GLY A 220 -7.43 -14.24 23.97
C GLY A 220 -8.26 -15.50 24.14
N TYR A 221 -8.52 -16.17 23.02
CA TYR A 221 -9.50 -17.22 22.89
C TYR A 221 -8.89 -18.51 22.38
N ILE A 222 -9.55 -19.63 22.70
CA ILE A 222 -9.28 -20.94 22.12
C ILE A 222 -10.58 -21.44 21.49
N GLY A 223 -10.57 -21.61 20.16
CA GLY A 223 -11.67 -22.15 19.37
C GLY A 223 -11.28 -23.44 18.66
N HIS A 224 -12.20 -24.01 17.88
CA HIS A 224 -11.98 -25.24 17.13
C HIS A 224 -12.31 -25.02 15.65
N SER A 225 -11.52 -25.59 14.73
CA SER A 225 -11.66 -25.34 13.29
C SER A 225 -13.00 -25.81 12.70
N SER A 226 -13.64 -26.81 13.31
CA SER A 226 -14.97 -27.29 12.91
C SER A 226 -16.04 -26.18 12.90
N GLU A 227 -16.00 -25.25 13.86
CA GLU A 227 -16.92 -24.12 13.91
C GLU A 227 -16.57 -23.08 12.83
N PHE A 228 -15.28 -22.92 12.51
CA PHE A 228 -14.85 -22.06 11.42
C PHE A 228 -15.37 -22.59 10.07
N PHE A 229 -15.22 -23.89 9.81
CA PHE A 229 -15.77 -24.52 8.59
C PHE A 229 -17.28 -24.35 8.49
N ALA A 230 -18.01 -24.47 9.61
CA ALA A 230 -19.45 -24.23 9.62
C ALA A 230 -19.82 -22.79 9.21
N GLN A 231 -18.99 -21.78 9.52
CA GLN A 231 -19.20 -20.41 9.07
C GLN A 231 -18.90 -20.25 7.57
N VAL A 232 -17.84 -20.88 7.08
CA VAL A 232 -17.46 -20.87 5.66
C VAL A 232 -18.56 -21.49 4.80
N SER A 233 -19.08 -22.66 5.17
CA SER A 233 -20.19 -23.30 4.44
C SER A 233 -21.43 -22.42 4.37
N LYS A 234 -21.82 -21.79 5.50
CA LYS A 234 -22.95 -20.84 5.53
C LYS A 234 -22.73 -19.65 4.60
N ALA A 235 -21.49 -19.14 4.49
CA ALA A 235 -21.19 -18.01 3.61
C ALA A 235 -21.25 -18.41 2.12
N GLN A 236 -20.81 -19.61 1.78
CA GLN A 236 -20.89 -20.14 0.41
C GLN A 236 -22.35 -20.36 -0.03
N ASP A 237 -23.21 -20.88 0.84
CA ASP A 237 -24.64 -21.08 0.56
C ASP A 237 -25.42 -19.76 0.30
N LEU A 238 -24.92 -18.65 0.83
CA LEU A 238 -25.51 -17.31 0.67
C LEU A 238 -25.01 -16.56 -0.58
N THR A 239 -24.07 -17.11 -1.33
CA THR A 239 -23.54 -16.48 -2.53
C THR A 239 -24.34 -16.98 -3.74
N PRO A 240 -25.13 -16.15 -4.44
CA PRO A 240 -25.82 -16.58 -5.64
C PRO A 240 -24.81 -17.14 -6.66
N PRO A 241 -25.13 -18.25 -7.36
CA PRO A 241 -24.29 -18.72 -8.44
C PRO A 241 -24.27 -17.68 -9.56
N ALA A 242 -23.06 -17.33 -9.98
CA ALA A 242 -22.71 -16.41 -11.06
C ALA A 242 -22.98 -14.92 -10.77
N THR A 243 -21.89 -14.17 -10.58
CA THR A 243 -21.83 -12.77 -11.02
C THR A 243 -22.21 -12.76 -12.51
N PRO A 244 -23.23 -12.00 -12.94
CA PRO A 244 -23.51 -11.85 -14.36
C PRO A 244 -22.24 -11.33 -15.07
N PRO A 245 -22.02 -11.68 -16.35
CA PRO A 245 -20.94 -11.06 -17.10
C PRO A 245 -21.13 -9.54 -17.04
N ALA A 246 -20.18 -8.86 -16.40
CA ALA A 246 -20.11 -7.40 -16.48
C ALA A 246 -20.22 -7.01 -17.95
N ASP A 247 -21.11 -6.05 -18.25
CA ASP A 247 -21.24 -5.46 -19.58
C ASP A 247 -19.85 -5.19 -20.17
N ASN A 248 -19.68 -5.46 -21.46
CA ASN A 248 -18.41 -5.46 -22.20
C ASN A 248 -17.61 -4.13 -22.17
N ASP A 249 -18.05 -3.13 -21.39
CA ASP A 249 -17.59 -1.74 -21.44
C ASP A 249 -16.89 -1.23 -20.16
N SER A 250 -16.82 -2.02 -19.07
CA SER A 250 -16.13 -1.60 -17.83
C SER A 250 -14.82 -2.35 -17.60
N LEU A 251 -13.72 -1.61 -17.40
CA LEU A 251 -12.48 -2.18 -16.88
C LEU A 251 -12.74 -2.85 -15.52
N LEU A 252 -12.47 -4.14 -15.45
CA LEU A 252 -12.60 -4.95 -14.25
C LEU A 252 -11.59 -4.52 -13.18
N SER A 253 -11.97 -4.61 -11.91
CA SER A 253 -11.04 -4.42 -10.78
C SER A 253 -9.95 -5.49 -10.79
N ILE A 254 -8.83 -5.23 -10.08
CA ILE A 254 -7.72 -6.20 -10.01
C ILE A 254 -8.21 -7.54 -9.45
N LYS A 255 -9.04 -7.49 -8.41
CA LYS A 255 -9.64 -8.69 -7.79
C LYS A 255 -10.48 -9.49 -8.77
N GLU A 256 -11.33 -8.83 -9.55
CA GLU A 256 -12.18 -9.49 -10.55
C GLU A 256 -11.35 -10.10 -11.68
N LEU A 257 -10.31 -9.41 -12.15
CA LEU A 257 -9.37 -9.96 -13.14
C LEU A 257 -8.71 -11.24 -12.63
N GLN A 258 -8.16 -11.20 -11.41
CA GLN A 258 -7.55 -12.39 -10.80
C GLN A 258 -8.53 -13.56 -10.72
N GLN A 259 -9.76 -13.32 -10.24
CA GLN A 259 -10.79 -14.36 -10.15
C GLN A 259 -11.14 -14.95 -11.51
N ARG A 260 -11.29 -14.11 -12.55
CA ARG A 260 -11.61 -14.58 -13.90
C ARG A 260 -10.45 -15.31 -14.57
N TYR A 261 -9.20 -14.92 -14.32
CA TYR A 261 -8.03 -15.66 -14.80
C TYR A 261 -7.92 -17.03 -14.12
N MET A 262 -8.11 -17.11 -12.80
CA MET A 262 -8.07 -18.39 -12.08
C MET A 262 -9.15 -19.37 -12.51
N THR A 263 -10.34 -18.86 -12.87
CA THR A 263 -11.48 -19.69 -13.32
C THR A 263 -11.49 -19.96 -14.82
N GLY A 264 -10.56 -19.36 -15.59
CA GLY A 264 -10.55 -19.42 -17.05
C GLY A 264 -11.70 -18.65 -17.72
N ALA A 265 -12.45 -17.83 -16.98
CA ALA A 265 -13.55 -17.02 -17.51
C ALA A 265 -13.08 -15.86 -18.40
N THR A 266 -11.80 -15.47 -18.32
CA THR A 266 -11.12 -14.58 -19.26
C THR A 266 -9.62 -14.92 -19.30
N ASN A 267 -8.87 -14.32 -20.23
CA ASN A 267 -7.42 -14.48 -20.34
C ASN A 267 -6.71 -13.12 -20.52
N PRO A 268 -5.42 -13.01 -20.14
CA PRO A 268 -4.67 -11.76 -20.27
C PRO A 268 -4.63 -11.21 -21.70
N GLU A 269 -4.58 -12.06 -22.73
CA GLU A 269 -4.59 -11.67 -24.14
C GLU A 269 -5.82 -10.84 -24.50
N SER A 270 -7.00 -11.28 -24.07
CA SER A 270 -8.27 -10.59 -24.32
C SER A 270 -8.34 -9.26 -23.57
N VAL A 271 -7.82 -9.22 -22.34
CA VAL A 271 -7.79 -8.00 -21.52
C VAL A 271 -6.84 -6.96 -22.09
N ILE A 272 -5.66 -7.38 -22.59
CA ILE A 272 -4.72 -6.48 -23.25
C ILE A 272 -5.27 -6.02 -24.61
N ALA A 273 -5.90 -6.89 -25.40
CA ALA A 273 -6.56 -6.48 -26.64
C ALA A 273 -7.62 -5.39 -26.41
N ALA A 274 -8.55 -5.63 -25.47
CA ALA A 274 -9.58 -4.66 -25.09
C ALA A 274 -8.98 -3.37 -24.49
N THR A 275 -7.81 -3.45 -23.87
CA THR A 275 -7.06 -2.28 -23.41
C THR A 275 -6.59 -1.42 -24.57
N PHE A 276 -5.99 -2.00 -25.60
CA PHE A 276 -5.58 -1.26 -26.78
C PHE A 276 -6.76 -0.72 -27.59
N ASP A 277 -7.87 -1.47 -27.69
CA ASP A 277 -9.07 -0.97 -28.38
C ASP A 277 -9.60 0.32 -27.74
N ARG A 278 -9.61 0.39 -26.39
CA ARG A 278 -10.03 1.60 -25.66
C ARG A 278 -9.02 2.74 -25.80
N ILE A 279 -7.71 2.43 -25.77
CA ILE A 279 -6.67 3.45 -25.96
C ILE A 279 -6.79 4.09 -27.34
N GLU A 280 -6.95 3.28 -28.40
CA GLU A 280 -7.10 3.75 -29.78
C GLU A 280 -8.35 4.63 -29.94
N GLN A 281 -9.48 4.26 -29.35
CA GLN A 281 -10.69 5.10 -29.37
C GLN A 281 -10.52 6.41 -28.59
N TYR A 282 -9.84 6.37 -27.44
CA TYR A 282 -9.69 7.55 -26.59
C TYR A 282 -8.67 8.55 -27.14
N GLN A 283 -7.75 8.15 -28.02
CA GLN A 283 -6.84 9.08 -28.69
C GLN A 283 -7.58 10.15 -29.50
N GLU A 284 -8.77 9.86 -30.03
CA GLU A 284 -9.64 10.83 -30.71
C GLU A 284 -10.32 11.80 -29.71
N VAL A 285 -10.39 11.44 -28.43
CA VAL A 285 -10.93 12.27 -27.36
C VAL A 285 -9.86 13.20 -26.82
N ASP A 286 -8.72 12.63 -26.41
CA ASP A 286 -7.55 13.34 -25.88
C ASP A 286 -6.25 12.69 -26.42
N PRO A 287 -5.58 13.30 -27.41
CA PRO A 287 -4.36 12.76 -28.00
C PRO A 287 -3.12 12.97 -27.12
N PHE A 288 -3.22 13.70 -26.00
CA PHE A 288 -2.07 14.16 -25.22
C PHE A 288 -1.77 13.31 -23.97
N VAL A 289 -2.51 12.22 -23.74
CA VAL A 289 -2.36 11.36 -22.55
C VAL A 289 -1.00 10.68 -22.46
N TRP A 290 -0.44 10.27 -23.61
CA TRP A 290 0.75 9.41 -23.69
C TRP A 290 1.96 10.18 -24.21
N VAL A 291 3.14 9.93 -23.62
CA VAL A 291 4.44 10.34 -24.19
C VAL A 291 5.02 9.20 -25.04
N THR A 292 4.86 7.97 -24.57
CA THR A 292 5.27 6.77 -25.32
C THR A 292 4.26 5.66 -25.03
N LEU A 293 3.71 5.06 -26.07
CA LEU A 293 2.82 3.92 -25.98
C LEU A 293 3.51 2.72 -26.63
N LYS A 294 3.59 1.58 -25.94
CA LYS A 294 4.08 0.35 -26.57
C LYS A 294 3.12 -0.10 -27.65
N SER A 295 3.63 -0.78 -28.67
CA SER A 295 2.75 -1.37 -29.67
C SER A 295 1.91 -2.48 -29.05
N ARG A 296 0.68 -2.65 -29.56
CA ARG A 296 -0.20 -3.79 -29.22
C ARG A 296 0.56 -5.12 -29.33
N GLN A 297 1.36 -5.29 -30.37
CA GLN A 297 2.15 -6.51 -30.60
C GLN A 297 3.16 -6.78 -29.49
N GLU A 298 3.93 -5.77 -29.04
CA GLU A 298 4.91 -5.95 -27.97
C GLU A 298 4.27 -6.32 -26.63
N CYS A 299 3.12 -5.73 -26.30
CA CYS A 299 2.38 -6.08 -25.09
C CYS A 299 1.78 -7.49 -25.18
N MET A 300 1.27 -7.90 -26.34
CA MET A 300 0.78 -9.27 -26.55
C MET A 300 1.90 -10.31 -26.44
N GLU A 301 3.12 -9.99 -26.87
CA GLU A 301 4.26 -10.89 -26.71
C GLU A 301 4.71 -11.00 -25.24
N ALA A 302 4.67 -9.88 -24.50
CA ALA A 302 4.89 -9.88 -23.05
C ALA A 302 3.84 -10.74 -22.33
N VAL A 303 2.58 -10.68 -22.74
CA VAL A 303 1.51 -11.55 -22.22
C VAL A 303 1.82 -13.02 -22.47
N LYS A 304 2.16 -13.42 -23.70
CA LYS A 304 2.50 -14.83 -24.00
C LYS A 304 3.66 -15.33 -23.14
N THR A 305 4.69 -14.49 -22.99
CA THR A 305 5.84 -14.80 -22.13
C THR A 305 5.41 -15.00 -20.68
N LEU A 306 4.53 -14.14 -20.17
CA LEU A 306 3.98 -14.23 -18.83
C LEU A 306 3.14 -15.50 -18.64
N VAL A 307 2.22 -15.80 -19.57
CA VAL A 307 1.37 -17.00 -19.52
C VAL A 307 2.23 -18.26 -19.51
N ASN A 308 3.22 -18.36 -20.41
CA ASN A 308 4.15 -19.50 -20.44
C ASN A 308 4.98 -19.61 -19.15
N LYS A 309 5.41 -18.49 -18.56
CA LYS A 309 6.20 -18.48 -17.31
C LYS A 309 5.43 -19.11 -16.14
N TYR A 310 4.11 -18.90 -16.09
CA TYR A 310 3.24 -19.34 -15.00
C TYR A 310 2.32 -20.51 -15.34
N ASP A 311 2.55 -21.20 -16.48
CA ASP A 311 1.83 -22.43 -16.81
C ASP A 311 2.01 -23.49 -15.71
N GLY A 312 0.91 -24.05 -15.23
CA GLY A 312 0.86 -24.99 -14.10
C GLY A 312 1.35 -24.44 -12.76
N LYS A 313 1.57 -23.13 -12.61
CA LYS A 313 2.08 -22.49 -11.38
C LYS A 313 1.04 -21.54 -10.77
N PRO A 314 1.14 -21.24 -9.46
CA PRO A 314 0.34 -20.19 -8.85
C PRO A 314 0.53 -18.85 -9.57
N LEU A 315 -0.58 -18.17 -9.87
CA LEU A 315 -0.56 -16.88 -10.53
C LEU A 315 -0.07 -15.78 -9.57
N PRO A 316 0.79 -14.86 -10.01
CA PRO A 316 1.23 -13.73 -9.19
C PRO A 316 0.11 -12.67 -9.02
N PRO A 317 0.22 -11.76 -8.03
CA PRO A 317 -0.88 -10.88 -7.62
C PRO A 317 -1.39 -9.89 -8.68
N LEU A 318 -0.60 -9.58 -9.71
CA LEU A 318 -0.98 -8.69 -10.81
C LEU A 318 -0.90 -9.40 -12.17
N PHE A 319 -0.99 -10.73 -12.20
CA PHE A 319 -0.91 -11.52 -13.43
C PHE A 319 -1.81 -10.95 -14.53
N GLY A 320 -1.21 -10.45 -15.62
CA GLY A 320 -1.94 -9.94 -16.78
C GLY A 320 -2.66 -8.61 -16.55
N VAL A 321 -2.38 -7.88 -15.47
CA VAL A 321 -3.02 -6.60 -15.16
C VAL A 321 -2.30 -5.47 -15.92
N PRO A 322 -2.99 -4.69 -16.78
CA PRO A 322 -2.38 -3.59 -17.52
C PRO A 322 -2.09 -2.39 -16.62
N PHE A 323 -0.85 -1.88 -16.69
CA PHE A 323 -0.45 -0.66 -15.97
C PHE A 323 0.41 0.26 -16.83
N ALA A 324 0.44 1.54 -16.45
CA ALA A 324 1.31 2.54 -17.05
C ALA A 324 2.07 3.32 -15.98
N VAL A 325 3.13 4.02 -16.37
CA VAL A 325 3.90 4.86 -15.45
C VAL A 325 4.07 6.26 -16.01
N LYS A 326 4.16 7.26 -15.14
CA LYS A 326 4.53 8.63 -15.50
C LYS A 326 5.90 8.66 -16.18
N ASP A 327 6.09 9.57 -17.12
CA ASP A 327 7.30 9.61 -17.96
C ASP A 327 8.62 9.94 -17.24
N ASN A 328 8.59 10.24 -15.94
CA ASN A 328 9.77 10.39 -15.10
C ASN A 328 10.15 9.12 -14.31
N ILE A 329 9.52 7.97 -14.59
CA ILE A 329 9.80 6.68 -13.93
C ILE A 329 10.43 5.73 -14.95
N ASP A 330 11.62 5.22 -14.67
CA ASP A 330 12.40 4.39 -15.59
C ASP A 330 11.76 3.03 -15.86
N VAL A 331 11.76 2.67 -17.14
CA VAL A 331 11.41 1.36 -17.68
C VAL A 331 12.50 1.01 -18.68
N GLU A 332 13.19 -0.11 -18.47
CA GLU A 332 14.33 -0.54 -19.26
C GLU A 332 14.06 -0.50 -20.76
N GLY A 333 14.97 0.10 -21.52
CA GLY A 333 14.86 0.21 -22.98
C GLY A 333 13.80 1.19 -23.48
N ILE A 334 12.97 1.78 -22.60
CA ILE A 334 11.95 2.76 -22.96
C ILE A 334 12.41 4.13 -22.49
N ARG A 335 12.47 5.08 -23.44
CA ARG A 335 12.93 6.44 -23.19
C ARG A 335 12.21 7.09 -22.00
N THR A 336 12.97 7.72 -21.11
CA THR A 336 12.49 8.56 -20.01
C THR A 336 12.82 9.99 -20.38
N THR A 337 11.81 10.87 -20.53
CA THR A 337 12.04 12.28 -20.91
C THR A 337 11.72 13.24 -19.77
N ALA A 338 10.90 12.84 -18.80
CA ALA A 338 10.30 13.74 -17.80
C ALA A 338 9.63 14.98 -18.43
N ALA A 339 9.02 14.77 -19.60
CA ALA A 339 8.49 15.82 -20.47
C ALA A 339 9.51 16.92 -20.86
N CYS A 340 10.80 16.56 -20.94
CA CYS A 340 11.92 17.43 -21.27
C CYS A 340 12.90 16.73 -22.22
N GLU A 341 12.79 17.02 -23.52
CA GLU A 341 13.60 16.41 -24.58
C GLU A 341 15.11 16.49 -24.32
N MET A 342 15.57 17.61 -23.76
CA MET A 342 17.00 17.82 -23.46
C MET A 342 17.54 16.94 -22.33
N LEU A 343 16.67 16.46 -21.44
CA LEU A 343 17.02 15.58 -20.31
C LEU A 343 16.89 14.10 -20.69
N ALA A 344 16.30 13.80 -21.84
CA ALA A 344 15.86 12.46 -22.15
C ALA A 344 17.00 11.46 -22.33
N TYR A 345 16.79 10.25 -21.79
CA TYR A 345 17.72 9.14 -21.91
C TYR A 345 16.96 7.81 -22.04
N VAL A 346 17.66 6.75 -22.43
CA VAL A 346 17.12 5.38 -22.40
C VAL A 346 17.75 4.67 -21.19
N PRO A 347 16.96 4.32 -20.16
CA PRO A 347 17.48 3.63 -18.99
C PRO A 347 17.90 2.19 -19.33
N THR A 348 18.99 1.75 -18.71
CA THR A 348 19.52 0.38 -18.84
C THR A 348 18.94 -0.59 -17.82
N SER A 349 18.04 -0.13 -16.96
CA SER A 349 17.34 -0.96 -15.97
C SER A 349 16.01 -0.30 -15.62
N ASN A 350 15.02 -1.10 -15.21
CA ASN A 350 13.78 -0.58 -14.66
C ASN A 350 14.02 0.13 -13.32
N SER A 351 13.13 1.08 -12.99
CA SER A 351 12.99 1.54 -11.62
C SER A 351 12.65 0.39 -10.67
N PHE A 352 12.97 0.55 -9.39
CA PHE A 352 12.67 -0.46 -8.37
C PHE A 352 11.17 -0.81 -8.35
N ALA A 353 10.31 0.22 -8.35
CA ALA A 353 8.86 0.04 -8.38
C ALA A 353 8.38 -0.71 -9.62
N VAL A 354 8.93 -0.43 -10.81
CA VAL A 354 8.56 -1.15 -12.04
C VAL A 354 8.97 -2.62 -11.96
N ASN A 355 10.15 -2.95 -11.42
CA ASN A 355 10.54 -4.35 -11.20
C ASN A 355 9.55 -5.07 -10.29
N CYS A 356 9.16 -4.46 -9.16
CA CYS A 356 8.17 -5.06 -8.26
C CYS A 356 6.84 -5.38 -8.98
N LEU A 357 6.36 -4.50 -9.86
CA LEU A 357 5.12 -4.72 -10.61
C LEU A 357 5.26 -5.80 -11.70
N LEU A 358 6.38 -5.82 -12.42
CA LEU A 358 6.66 -6.85 -13.44
C LEU A 358 6.84 -8.24 -12.81
N ASP A 359 7.53 -8.32 -11.66
CA ASP A 359 7.68 -9.55 -10.88
C ASP A 359 6.33 -10.04 -10.33
N ALA A 360 5.43 -9.12 -9.99
CA ALA A 360 4.04 -9.40 -9.66
C ALA A 360 3.16 -9.76 -10.89
N GLY A 361 3.72 -9.79 -12.10
CA GLY A 361 3.05 -10.24 -13.32
C GLY A 361 2.23 -9.17 -14.06
N ALA A 362 2.39 -7.89 -13.70
CA ALA A 362 1.70 -6.80 -14.40
C ALA A 362 2.24 -6.59 -15.82
N ILE A 363 1.41 -6.10 -16.73
CA ILE A 363 1.77 -5.81 -18.12
C ILE A 363 1.93 -4.30 -18.32
N PHE A 364 3.15 -3.88 -18.62
CA PHE A 364 3.46 -2.48 -18.89
C PHE A 364 2.94 -2.04 -20.26
N ILE A 365 2.17 -0.94 -20.28
CA ILE A 365 1.50 -0.39 -21.47
C ILE A 365 2.25 0.82 -22.06
N GLY A 366 2.72 1.75 -21.23
CA GLY A 366 3.36 2.96 -21.74
C GLY A 366 3.71 4.01 -20.69
N LYS A 367 4.37 5.07 -21.18
CA LYS A 367 4.81 6.25 -20.45
C LYS A 367 3.80 7.38 -20.62
N LEU A 368 3.31 7.91 -19.51
CA LEU A 368 2.22 8.89 -19.44
C LEU A 368 2.75 10.32 -19.36
N ASN A 369 2.02 11.24 -19.99
CA ASN A 369 2.34 12.67 -20.01
C ASN A 369 2.29 13.31 -18.62
N MET A 370 3.01 14.42 -18.47
CA MET A 370 3.23 15.11 -17.20
C MET A 370 3.59 16.58 -17.40
N ASP A 371 3.37 17.43 -16.39
CA ASP A 371 4.01 18.74 -16.36
C ASP A 371 5.53 18.55 -16.38
N GLN A 372 6.23 19.29 -17.25
CA GLN A 372 7.66 19.19 -17.48
C GLN A 372 8.47 19.23 -16.18
N LEU A 373 9.39 18.27 -16.03
CA LEU A 373 10.26 18.10 -14.85
C LEU A 373 9.45 17.96 -13.55
N ALA A 374 8.25 17.39 -13.66
CA ALA A 374 7.27 17.22 -12.58
C ALA A 374 6.91 18.54 -11.85
N THR A 375 7.08 19.70 -12.50
CA THR A 375 6.96 21.02 -11.88
C THR A 375 5.63 21.69 -12.25
N GLY A 376 4.57 21.27 -11.58
CA GLY A 376 3.23 21.83 -11.77
C GLY A 376 2.15 20.97 -11.11
N LEU A 377 0.96 21.55 -10.99
CA LEU A 377 -0.26 20.91 -10.52
C LEU A 377 -1.39 21.01 -11.57
N SER A 378 -1.08 21.47 -12.78
CA SER A 378 -2.06 21.76 -13.83
C SER A 378 -2.21 20.66 -14.87
N GLY A 379 -1.10 20.09 -15.36
CA GLY A 379 -1.05 19.27 -16.58
C GLY A 379 -0.81 20.05 -17.87
N CYS A 380 -0.90 21.39 -17.85
CA CYS A 380 -0.74 22.27 -19.01
C CYS A 380 0.72 22.59 -19.40
N ARG A 381 1.73 22.05 -18.69
CA ARG A 381 3.13 22.49 -18.84
C ARG A 381 3.99 21.45 -19.54
N SER A 382 3.48 20.85 -20.62
CA SER A 382 4.17 19.78 -21.35
C SER A 382 4.37 20.15 -22.83
N PRO A 383 5.57 19.90 -23.40
CA PRO A 383 5.78 20.02 -24.84
C PRO A 383 5.03 18.94 -25.64
N TYR A 384 4.50 17.91 -24.98
CA TYR A 384 3.70 16.85 -25.61
C TYR A 384 2.20 17.21 -25.72
N GLY A 385 1.83 18.46 -25.40
CA GLY A 385 0.45 18.92 -25.36
C GLY A 385 -0.18 18.80 -23.97
N THR A 386 -1.40 19.34 -23.84
CA THR A 386 -2.12 19.50 -22.57
C THR A 386 -3.27 18.49 -22.48
N PRO A 387 -3.15 17.43 -21.66
CA PRO A 387 -4.28 16.56 -21.36
C PRO A 387 -5.37 17.35 -20.63
N HIS A 388 -6.63 16.93 -20.80
CA HIS A 388 -7.77 17.56 -20.14
C HIS A 388 -8.47 16.59 -19.19
N SER A 389 -9.35 17.12 -18.33
CA SER A 389 -10.17 16.28 -17.45
C SER A 389 -11.04 15.35 -18.28
N VAL A 390 -11.23 14.12 -17.80
CA VAL A 390 -12.13 13.13 -18.45
C VAL A 390 -13.60 13.57 -18.46
N TYR A 391 -13.95 14.55 -17.61
CA TYR A 391 -15.31 15.10 -17.52
C TYR A 391 -15.51 16.39 -18.32
N SER A 392 -14.43 17.00 -18.85
CA SER A 392 -14.52 18.23 -19.62
C SER A 392 -13.24 18.53 -20.39
N LYS A 393 -13.37 18.76 -21.70
CA LYS A 393 -12.27 19.18 -22.59
C LYS A 393 -11.70 20.55 -22.25
N ASP A 394 -12.51 21.43 -21.68
CA ASP A 394 -12.09 22.79 -21.32
C ASP A 394 -11.35 22.87 -19.98
N HIS A 395 -11.39 21.81 -19.15
CA HIS A 395 -10.86 21.83 -17.80
C HIS A 395 -9.54 21.09 -17.71
N ILE A 396 -8.64 21.60 -16.86
CA ILE A 396 -7.33 20.98 -16.68
C ILE A 396 -7.47 19.54 -16.18
N SER A 397 -6.56 18.66 -16.59
CA SER A 397 -6.47 17.31 -16.03
C SER A 397 -6.00 17.30 -14.58
N GLY A 398 -5.31 18.36 -14.14
CA GLY A 398 -4.46 18.35 -12.96
C GLY A 398 -3.09 17.74 -13.27
N GLY A 399 -2.12 18.03 -12.42
CA GLY A 399 -0.74 17.64 -12.61
C GLY A 399 0.03 17.49 -11.30
N SER A 400 1.33 17.22 -11.31
CA SER A 400 2.14 17.01 -12.52
C SER A 400 1.94 15.65 -13.17
N SER A 401 1.23 14.70 -12.55
CA SER A 401 0.95 13.38 -13.13
C SER A 401 -0.32 13.41 -14.00
N SER A 402 -0.34 14.28 -15.02
CA SER A 402 -1.53 14.59 -15.82
C SER A 402 -2.05 13.39 -16.61
N GLY A 403 -1.21 12.79 -17.45
CA GLY A 403 -1.56 11.59 -18.21
C GLY A 403 -1.94 10.43 -17.30
N THR A 404 -1.32 10.31 -16.12
CA THR A 404 -1.68 9.30 -15.10
C THR A 404 -3.12 9.46 -14.62
N GLY A 405 -3.54 10.69 -14.29
CA GLY A 405 -4.92 10.97 -13.88
C GLY A 405 -5.92 10.63 -14.97
N VAL A 406 -5.63 11.04 -16.21
CA VAL A 406 -6.53 10.82 -17.37
C VAL A 406 -6.59 9.34 -17.74
N ALA A 407 -5.46 8.64 -17.81
CA ALA A 407 -5.43 7.23 -18.21
C ALA A 407 -6.20 6.33 -17.25
N VAL A 408 -6.18 6.61 -15.94
CA VAL A 408 -6.98 5.84 -14.97
C VAL A 408 -8.44 6.33 -14.95
N GLY A 409 -8.68 7.64 -15.03
CA GLY A 409 -10.03 8.22 -15.06
C GLY A 409 -10.85 7.77 -16.27
N ALA A 410 -10.23 7.70 -17.44
CA ALA A 410 -10.80 7.17 -18.68
C ALA A 410 -10.73 5.64 -18.76
N ARG A 411 -10.27 4.98 -17.68
CA ARG A 411 -10.14 3.53 -17.53
C ARG A 411 -9.22 2.90 -18.58
N LEU A 412 -8.30 3.61 -19.21
CA LEU A 412 -7.39 3.05 -20.22
C LEU A 412 -6.45 1.98 -19.66
N VAL A 413 -6.14 2.02 -18.37
CA VAL A 413 -5.33 1.02 -17.65
C VAL A 413 -5.96 0.71 -16.29
N SER A 414 -5.58 -0.40 -15.66
CA SER A 414 -6.13 -0.80 -14.36
C SER A 414 -5.63 0.07 -13.21
N PHE A 415 -4.37 0.49 -13.28
CA PHE A 415 -3.78 1.46 -12.38
C PHE A 415 -2.57 2.11 -13.07
N ALA A 416 -2.08 3.20 -12.50
CA ALA A 416 -0.85 3.82 -12.98
C ALA A 416 -0.02 4.40 -11.84
N LEU A 417 1.29 4.43 -12.04
CA LEU A 417 2.22 5.10 -11.12
C LEU A 417 2.44 6.55 -11.55
N GLY A 418 2.27 7.46 -10.59
CA GLY A 418 2.64 8.86 -10.69
C GLY A 418 3.77 9.20 -9.71
N THR A 419 4.07 10.49 -9.59
CA THR A 419 4.88 11.01 -8.48
C THR A 419 4.13 12.13 -7.78
N ASP A 420 4.41 12.32 -6.50
CA ASP A 420 3.83 13.37 -5.67
C ASP A 420 4.92 14.02 -4.80
N THR A 421 5.24 15.27 -5.13
CA THR A 421 6.09 16.15 -4.32
C THR A 421 5.23 17.17 -3.58
N ALA A 422 4.29 17.80 -4.31
CA ALA A 422 3.49 18.92 -3.86
C ALA A 422 1.98 18.65 -3.91
N GLY A 423 1.56 17.44 -4.30
CA GLY A 423 0.17 17.13 -4.70
C GLY A 423 0.04 16.39 -6.01
N SER A 424 1.14 16.12 -6.72
CA SER A 424 1.10 15.60 -8.09
C SER A 424 0.49 14.21 -8.27
N GLY A 425 0.24 13.47 -7.19
CA GLY A 425 -0.51 12.21 -7.18
C GLY A 425 -1.96 12.35 -6.73
N ARG A 426 -2.32 13.48 -6.09
CA ARG A 426 -3.63 13.74 -5.48
C ARG A 426 -4.48 14.70 -6.30
N VAL A 427 -3.90 15.77 -6.84
CA VAL A 427 -4.58 16.78 -7.67
C VAL A 427 -5.20 16.16 -8.92
N PRO A 428 -4.43 15.49 -9.81
CA PRO A 428 -5.02 14.84 -10.99
C PRO A 428 -6.02 13.75 -10.63
N ALA A 429 -5.87 13.05 -9.50
CA ALA A 429 -6.84 12.07 -9.07
C ALA A 429 -8.19 12.72 -8.71
N ALA A 430 -8.16 13.81 -7.94
CA ALA A 430 -9.36 14.57 -7.57
C ALA A 430 -10.08 15.14 -8.81
N LEU A 431 -9.33 15.70 -9.77
CA LEU A 431 -9.89 16.33 -10.97
C LEU A 431 -10.36 15.32 -12.05
N ASN A 432 -10.11 14.03 -11.84
CA ASN A 432 -10.57 12.94 -12.70
C ASN A 432 -11.42 11.90 -11.93
N GLY A 433 -11.86 12.22 -10.72
CA GLY A 433 -12.84 11.40 -9.99
C GLY A 433 -12.34 9.99 -9.64
N ILE A 434 -11.04 9.83 -9.42
CA ILE A 434 -10.39 8.54 -9.10
C ILE A 434 -9.63 8.63 -7.77
N VAL A 435 -9.07 7.50 -7.34
CA VAL A 435 -8.24 7.43 -6.14
C VAL A 435 -6.80 7.81 -6.47
N GLY A 436 -6.22 8.70 -5.66
CA GLY A 436 -4.82 9.08 -5.70
C GLY A 436 -4.16 8.84 -4.35
N PHE A 437 -3.44 7.73 -4.22
CA PHE A 437 -2.76 7.35 -2.99
C PHE A 437 -1.30 7.82 -3.00
N LYS A 438 -0.93 8.59 -1.98
CA LYS A 438 0.41 9.08 -1.67
C LYS A 438 0.93 8.39 -0.40
N PRO A 439 1.71 7.32 -0.53
CA PRO A 439 2.28 6.62 0.62
C PRO A 439 3.17 7.51 1.48
N THR A 440 3.53 7.00 2.65
CA THR A 440 4.61 7.56 3.48
C THR A 440 5.88 7.66 2.66
N LYS A 441 6.53 8.82 2.70
CA LYS A 441 7.77 9.07 1.97
C LYS A 441 8.83 8.04 2.37
N GLY A 442 9.52 7.47 1.39
CA GLY A 442 10.57 6.47 1.57
C GLY A 442 10.08 5.03 1.76
N THR A 443 8.78 4.75 1.75
CA THR A 443 8.30 3.35 1.84
C THR A 443 8.10 2.68 0.48
N ILE A 444 8.04 3.48 -0.59
CA ILE A 444 8.31 3.03 -1.96
C ILE A 444 9.62 3.67 -2.42
N SER A 445 10.56 2.86 -2.88
CA SER A 445 11.86 3.33 -3.39
C SER A 445 11.70 4.27 -4.58
N ALA A 446 12.46 5.36 -4.59
CA ALA A 446 12.53 6.32 -5.69
C ALA A 446 13.67 6.00 -6.68
N ARG A 447 14.35 4.85 -6.53
CA ARG A 447 15.43 4.47 -7.45
C ARG A 447 14.90 4.22 -8.86
N GLY A 448 15.51 4.91 -9.84
CA GLY A 448 15.03 4.94 -11.23
C GLY A 448 13.90 5.93 -11.46
N VAL A 449 13.70 6.92 -10.58
CA VAL A 449 12.82 8.07 -10.83
C VAL A 449 13.68 9.29 -11.09
N VAL A 450 13.39 10.06 -12.13
CA VAL A 450 13.99 11.39 -12.33
C VAL A 450 13.44 12.32 -11.24
N PRO A 451 14.29 12.77 -10.29
CA PRO A 451 13.83 13.47 -9.10
C PRO A 451 13.42 14.90 -9.43
N ALA A 452 12.36 15.37 -8.79
CA ALA A 452 11.99 16.77 -8.72
C ALA A 452 12.54 17.40 -7.43
N CYS A 453 12.17 16.88 -6.27
CA CYS A 453 12.77 17.23 -4.99
C CYS A 453 13.05 15.94 -4.24
N ARG A 454 14.28 15.40 -4.36
CA ARG A 454 14.63 14.07 -3.87
C ARG A 454 14.24 13.83 -2.41
N SER A 455 14.40 14.84 -1.55
CA SER A 455 14.07 14.77 -0.12
C SER A 455 12.57 14.73 0.18
N LEU A 456 11.71 15.03 -0.81
CA LEU A 456 10.26 15.15 -0.67
C LEU A 456 9.49 14.19 -1.59
N ASP A 457 10.10 13.75 -2.68
CA ASP A 457 9.43 12.96 -3.71
C ASP A 457 8.91 11.62 -3.17
N THR A 458 7.72 11.24 -3.62
CA THR A 458 7.13 9.94 -3.35
C THR A 458 6.49 9.42 -4.64
N ILE A 459 6.67 8.14 -4.97
CA ILE A 459 5.86 7.48 -5.99
C ILE A 459 4.42 7.40 -5.47
N SER A 460 3.45 7.78 -6.31
CA SER A 460 2.03 7.72 -5.99
C SER A 460 1.34 6.67 -6.85
N ILE A 461 0.24 6.13 -6.33
CA ILE A 461 -0.57 5.11 -7.01
C ILE A 461 -1.92 5.75 -7.34
N MET A 462 -2.32 5.68 -8.61
CA MET A 462 -3.68 6.03 -9.03
C MET A 462 -4.44 4.80 -9.48
N ALA A 463 -5.66 4.63 -8.98
CA ALA A 463 -6.53 3.51 -9.31
C ALA A 463 -8.01 3.95 -9.30
N PRO A 464 -8.93 3.18 -9.92
CA PRO A 464 -10.35 3.50 -9.91
C PRO A 464 -11.00 3.47 -8.51
N ASN A 465 -10.42 2.71 -7.56
CA ASN A 465 -10.95 2.52 -6.21
C ASN A 465 -9.82 2.26 -5.19
N LEU A 466 -10.15 2.39 -3.90
CA LEU A 466 -9.19 2.21 -2.80
C LEU A 466 -8.62 0.79 -2.70
N SER A 467 -9.43 -0.23 -3.01
CA SER A 467 -9.00 -1.63 -2.94
C SER A 467 -7.87 -1.93 -3.92
N ASP A 468 -7.99 -1.46 -5.16
CA ASP A 468 -6.96 -1.65 -6.19
C ASP A 468 -5.69 -0.86 -5.86
N ALA A 469 -5.81 0.40 -5.41
CA ALA A 469 -4.66 1.19 -4.95
C ALA A 469 -3.91 0.50 -3.80
N ARG A 470 -4.65 -0.07 -2.83
CA ARG A 470 -4.08 -0.80 -1.69
C ARG A 470 -3.41 -2.11 -2.12
N LYS A 471 -3.99 -2.86 -3.08
CA LYS A 471 -3.38 -4.10 -3.61
C LYS A 471 -2.05 -3.80 -4.30
N VAL A 472 -1.97 -2.72 -5.08
CA VAL A 472 -0.72 -2.25 -5.70
C VAL A 472 0.29 -1.82 -4.64
N TRP A 473 -0.15 -1.11 -3.60
CA TRP A 473 0.74 -0.70 -2.51
C TRP A 473 1.42 -1.87 -1.80
N TYR A 474 0.74 -2.99 -1.56
CA TYR A 474 1.37 -4.16 -0.93
C TYR A 474 2.57 -4.72 -1.69
N ILE A 475 2.58 -4.54 -3.01
CA ILE A 475 3.66 -4.99 -3.89
C ILE A 475 4.83 -3.99 -3.84
N LEU A 476 4.52 -2.71 -3.66
CA LEU A 476 5.49 -1.63 -3.71
C LEU A 476 6.08 -1.24 -2.35
N ASP A 477 5.42 -1.55 -1.23
CA ASP A 477 5.87 -1.27 0.16
C ASP A 477 7.04 -2.17 0.55
N GLN A 478 8.19 -1.98 -0.10
CA GLN A 478 9.37 -2.82 0.01
C GLN A 478 10.59 -1.94 0.29
N TYR A 479 11.39 -2.36 1.27
CA TYR A 479 12.64 -1.69 1.62
C TYR A 479 13.69 -1.90 0.52
N ASP A 480 14.25 -0.81 0.00
CA ASP A 480 15.35 -0.85 -0.96
C ASP A 480 16.62 -0.34 -0.28
N LYS A 481 17.52 -1.27 0.09
CA LYS A 481 18.81 -0.94 0.71
C LYS A 481 19.73 -0.08 -0.18
N LEU A 482 19.44 0.05 -1.47
CA LEU A 482 20.22 0.86 -2.42
C LEU A 482 19.65 2.28 -2.60
N ASP A 483 18.47 2.58 -2.05
CA ASP A 483 17.90 3.93 -2.02
C ASP A 483 18.18 4.58 -0.64
N PRO A 484 19.01 5.64 -0.57
CA PRO A 484 19.31 6.34 0.68
C PRO A 484 18.08 6.93 1.38
N SER A 485 16.98 7.15 0.65
CA SER A 485 15.74 7.70 1.19
C SER A 485 14.75 6.62 1.61
N SER A 486 15.05 5.34 1.33
CA SER A 486 14.17 4.24 1.71
C SER A 486 14.19 4.04 3.23
N LYS A 487 13.00 4.02 3.83
CA LYS A 487 12.83 3.84 5.28
C LYS A 487 12.74 2.36 5.61
N ILE A 488 13.51 1.95 6.60
CA ILE A 488 13.44 0.59 7.15
C ILE A 488 12.05 0.41 7.78
N PRO A 489 11.31 -0.68 7.51
CA PRO A 489 9.96 -0.87 8.03
C PRO A 489 9.84 -0.74 9.55
N SER A 490 10.86 -1.18 10.31
CA SER A 490 10.93 -1.06 11.77
C SER A 490 11.16 0.35 12.30
N SER A 491 11.57 1.30 11.45
CA SER A 491 11.76 2.72 11.82
C SER A 491 10.45 3.52 11.77
N LEU A 492 9.41 2.95 11.17
CA LEU A 492 8.12 3.62 11.00
C LEU A 492 7.29 3.50 12.27
N SER A 493 6.56 4.56 12.60
CA SER A 493 5.67 4.56 13.75
C SER A 493 4.59 3.48 13.56
N SER A 494 4.28 2.77 14.65
CA SER A 494 3.16 1.84 14.70
C SER A 494 2.16 2.29 15.76
N TRP A 495 0.91 1.85 15.64
CA TRP A 495 -0.16 2.16 16.57
C TRP A 495 -0.87 0.88 16.99
N LYS A 496 -1.73 0.97 18.00
CA LYS A 496 -2.54 -0.16 18.46
C LYS A 496 -3.69 -0.40 17.49
N SER A 497 -3.97 -1.66 17.16
CA SER A 497 -5.20 -2.02 16.49
C SER A 497 -6.39 -1.78 17.42
N ASP A 498 -7.51 -1.33 16.86
CA ASP A 498 -8.78 -1.23 17.56
C ASP A 498 -9.73 -2.21 16.89
N PHE A 499 -10.06 -3.30 17.59
CA PHE A 499 -10.81 -4.40 17.00
C PHE A 499 -12.21 -4.01 16.53
N ARG A 500 -12.75 -2.91 17.05
CA ARG A 500 -14.04 -2.36 16.65
C ARG A 500 -13.99 -1.78 15.22
N GLY A 501 -12.81 -1.46 14.70
CA GLY A 501 -12.58 -0.83 13.40
C GLY A 501 -13.09 0.61 13.33
N PRO A 502 -12.84 1.36 12.23
CA PRO A 502 -13.19 2.78 12.17
C PRO A 502 -14.69 3.07 12.35
N LYS A 503 -15.55 2.16 11.90
CA LYS A 503 -17.02 2.33 11.94
C LYS A 503 -17.61 2.21 13.35
N ASP A 504 -17.19 1.20 14.12
CA ASP A 504 -17.75 0.91 15.45
C ASP A 504 -16.81 1.33 16.60
N GLY A 505 -15.54 1.61 16.29
CA GLY A 505 -14.53 2.12 17.22
C GLY A 505 -14.38 3.63 17.23
N GLY A 506 -14.95 4.30 16.21
CA GLY A 506 -14.81 5.73 15.97
C GLY A 506 -13.38 6.15 15.68
N PHE A 507 -13.21 7.28 15.00
CA PHE A 507 -11.90 7.88 14.76
C PHE A 507 -12.01 9.39 14.91
N THR A 508 -10.89 10.05 15.14
CA THR A 508 -10.82 11.49 15.26
C THR A 508 -10.28 12.11 13.99
N PHE A 509 -10.83 13.25 13.58
CA PHE A 509 -10.31 13.98 12.44
C PHE A 509 -10.31 15.48 12.66
N GLY A 510 -9.30 16.16 12.13
CA GLY A 510 -9.23 17.61 12.08
C GLY A 510 -9.59 18.15 10.70
N ILE A 511 -10.03 19.41 10.64
CA ILE A 511 -10.23 20.15 9.38
C ILE A 511 -9.61 21.56 9.52
N PRO A 512 -9.29 22.25 8.41
CA PRO A 512 -8.85 23.63 8.46
C PRO A 512 -9.96 24.56 8.94
N SER A 513 -9.57 25.74 9.45
CA SER A 513 -10.54 26.75 9.87
C SER A 513 -11.36 27.28 8.68
N PRO A 514 -12.55 27.85 8.92
CA PRO A 514 -13.34 28.49 7.87
C PRO A 514 -12.58 29.59 7.10
N ALA A 515 -11.64 30.28 7.75
CA ALA A 515 -10.80 31.28 7.12
C ALA A 515 -9.88 30.65 6.05
N VAL A 516 -9.25 29.52 6.36
CA VAL A 516 -8.42 28.78 5.40
C VAL A 516 -9.28 28.22 4.26
N LEU A 517 -10.46 27.68 4.57
CA LEU A 517 -11.39 27.11 3.57
C LEU A 517 -12.01 28.16 2.63
N SER A 518 -11.95 29.45 2.97
CA SER A 518 -12.49 30.54 2.14
C SER A 518 -11.83 30.66 0.76
N ILE A 519 -10.63 30.09 0.59
CA ILE A 519 -9.91 30.03 -0.68
C ILE A 519 -10.60 29.11 -1.71
N CYS A 520 -11.40 28.16 -1.24
CA CYS A 520 -12.17 27.26 -2.09
C CYS A 520 -13.26 28.02 -2.83
N SER A 521 -13.60 27.57 -4.05
CA SER A 521 -14.80 28.02 -4.74
C SER A 521 -16.05 27.74 -3.89
N LYS A 522 -17.11 28.54 -4.08
CA LYS A 522 -18.34 28.39 -3.28
C LYS A 522 -18.93 26.97 -3.33
N PRO A 523 -19.04 26.30 -4.49
CA PRO A 523 -19.51 24.91 -4.55
C PRO A 523 -18.61 23.95 -3.76
N PHE A 524 -17.29 24.14 -3.82
CA PHE A 524 -16.34 23.28 -3.11
C PHE A 524 -16.44 23.45 -1.58
N GLN A 525 -16.72 24.66 -1.09
CA GLN A 525 -16.96 24.89 0.35
C GLN A 525 -18.21 24.13 0.82
N GLU A 526 -19.29 24.16 0.04
CA GLU A 526 -20.56 23.48 0.36
C GLU A 526 -20.43 21.95 0.31
N LEU A 527 -19.77 21.43 -0.73
CA LEU A 527 -19.50 20.00 -0.86
C LEU A 527 -18.53 19.49 0.22
N PHE A 528 -17.55 20.30 0.62
CA PHE A 528 -16.66 19.94 1.72
C PHE A 528 -17.43 19.90 3.05
N ALA A 529 -18.27 20.90 3.35
CA ALA A 529 -19.11 20.89 4.55
C ALA A 529 -20.02 19.65 4.62
N THR A 530 -20.59 19.26 3.47
CA THR A 530 -21.40 18.03 3.35
C THR A 530 -20.54 16.77 3.57
N SER A 531 -19.32 16.77 3.05
CA SER A 531 -18.37 15.66 3.24
C SER A 531 -17.93 15.52 4.70
N VAL A 532 -17.76 16.62 5.43
CA VAL A 532 -17.49 16.59 6.89
C VAL A 532 -18.64 15.93 7.64
N GLN A 533 -19.89 16.33 7.36
CA GLN A 533 -21.07 15.71 7.98
C GLN A 533 -21.16 14.21 7.64
N LYS A 534 -20.84 13.85 6.40
CA LYS A 534 -20.77 12.45 5.97
C LYS A 534 -19.74 11.67 6.77
N LEU A 535 -18.53 12.21 6.93
CA LEU A 535 -17.47 11.57 7.70
C LEU A 535 -17.84 11.41 9.18
N GLN A 536 -18.57 12.37 9.75
CA GLN A 536 -19.12 12.24 11.11
C GLN A 536 -20.14 11.10 11.21
N SER A 537 -21.02 10.95 10.20
CA SER A 537 -21.97 9.84 10.15
C SER A 537 -21.32 8.45 10.04
N CYS A 538 -20.05 8.41 9.60
CA CYS A 538 -19.24 7.19 9.54
C CYS A 538 -18.55 6.82 10.86
N GLY A 539 -18.78 7.57 11.95
CA GLY A 539 -18.10 7.39 13.24
C GLY A 539 -16.97 8.37 13.51
N GLY A 540 -16.74 9.34 12.62
CA GLY A 540 -15.73 10.37 12.77
C GLY A 540 -16.11 11.41 13.84
N ARG A 541 -15.21 11.67 14.78
CA ARG A 541 -15.30 12.77 15.75
C ARG A 541 -14.40 13.92 15.31
N LEU A 542 -15.04 15.02 14.94
CA LEU A 542 -14.33 16.26 14.61
C LEU A 542 -13.63 16.80 15.86
N VAL A 543 -12.34 17.12 15.74
CA VAL A 543 -11.54 17.76 16.79
C VAL A 543 -10.96 19.06 16.28
N GLU A 544 -10.79 20.03 17.18
CA GLU A 544 -10.11 21.28 16.87
C GLU A 544 -8.60 21.03 16.75
N ILE A 545 -8.00 21.61 15.72
CA ILE A 545 -6.58 21.54 15.44
C ILE A 545 -6.02 22.92 15.15
N ASP A 546 -4.72 23.08 15.39
CA ASP A 546 -3.97 24.18 14.83
C ASP A 546 -3.48 23.79 13.42
N TYR A 547 -3.95 24.52 12.40
CA TYR A 547 -3.56 24.28 11.01
C TYR A 547 -2.28 25.03 10.61
N GLU A 548 -1.80 25.95 11.44
CA GLU A 548 -0.67 26.83 11.14
C GLU A 548 0.62 26.09 10.74
N PRO A 549 1.02 24.97 11.40
CA PRO A 549 2.23 24.23 11.01
C PRO A 549 2.14 23.67 9.58
N PHE A 550 0.96 23.22 9.15
CA PHE A 550 0.74 22.69 7.80
C PHE A 550 0.76 23.81 6.74
N ALA A 551 0.16 24.96 7.05
CA ALA A 551 0.18 26.12 6.19
C ALA A 551 1.62 26.64 6.00
N LYS A 552 2.35 26.89 7.10
CA LYS A 552 3.74 27.36 7.07
C LYS A 552 4.69 26.39 6.37
N ALA A 553 4.49 25.08 6.54
CA ALA A 553 5.25 24.09 5.80
C ALA A 553 4.99 24.14 4.29
N SER A 554 3.78 24.48 3.86
CA SER A 554 3.46 24.63 2.43
C SER A 554 4.22 25.80 1.82
N ASP A 555 4.33 26.92 2.54
CA ASP A 555 5.04 28.13 2.09
C ASP A 555 6.52 27.85 1.79
N LEU A 556 7.15 26.92 2.51
CA LEU A 556 8.56 26.57 2.30
C LEU A 556 8.84 25.94 0.93
N LEU A 557 7.85 25.33 0.27
CA LEU A 557 8.08 24.55 -0.94
C LEU A 557 8.42 25.40 -2.18
N TYR A 558 7.70 26.51 -2.36
CA TYR A 558 7.88 27.42 -3.51
C TYR A 558 8.19 28.86 -3.08
N GLY A 559 7.90 29.24 -1.83
CA GLY A 559 8.18 30.57 -1.28
C GLY A 559 9.53 30.68 -0.57
N ALA A 560 10.29 29.58 -0.47
CA ALA A 560 11.56 29.51 0.25
C ALA A 560 12.59 28.60 -0.47
N SER A 561 13.59 28.07 0.25
CA SER A 561 14.74 27.40 -0.36
C SER A 561 14.44 26.06 -1.04
N LEU A 562 13.33 25.38 -0.72
CA LEU A 562 13.08 24.00 -1.20
C LEU A 562 12.90 23.92 -2.72
N VAL A 563 12.54 25.03 -3.38
CA VAL A 563 12.51 25.08 -4.86
C VAL A 563 13.90 24.84 -5.47
N HIS A 564 14.98 25.21 -4.76
CA HIS A 564 16.36 25.02 -5.21
C HIS A 564 16.78 23.54 -5.19
N GLU A 565 16.08 22.67 -4.46
CA GLU A 565 16.32 21.23 -4.57
C GLU A 565 16.01 20.70 -5.98
N ARG A 566 15.06 21.33 -6.70
CA ARG A 566 14.83 21.02 -8.13
C ARG A 566 16.04 21.36 -8.97
N ILE A 567 16.64 22.52 -8.73
CA ILE A 567 17.86 22.95 -9.43
C ILE A 567 18.99 21.95 -9.16
N ALA A 568 19.17 21.54 -7.90
CA ALA A 568 20.18 20.55 -7.52
C ALA A 568 19.92 19.16 -8.16
N CYS A 569 18.65 18.72 -8.20
CA CYS A 569 18.26 17.42 -8.74
C CYS A 569 18.41 17.33 -10.26
N ILE A 570 18.06 18.40 -10.98
CA ILE A 570 18.14 18.47 -12.45
C ILE A 570 19.57 18.83 -12.89
N GLY A 571 20.27 19.64 -12.11
CA GLY A 571 21.59 20.19 -12.39
C GLY A 571 21.52 21.66 -12.81
N HIS A 572 22.21 22.52 -12.06
CA HIS A 572 22.29 23.96 -12.33
C HIS A 572 22.76 24.25 -13.76
N ASP A 573 23.90 23.67 -14.17
CA ASP A 573 24.49 23.94 -15.50
C ASP A 573 23.60 23.43 -16.64
N PHE A 574 22.89 22.32 -16.41
CA PHE A 574 21.88 21.84 -17.36
C PHE A 574 20.76 22.86 -17.53
N LEU A 575 20.21 23.38 -16.44
CA LEU A 575 19.13 24.37 -16.49
C LEU A 575 19.59 25.67 -17.16
N VAL A 576 20.77 26.20 -16.81
CA VAL A 576 21.32 27.42 -17.42
C VAL A 576 21.52 27.24 -18.92
N LYS A 577 22.11 26.12 -19.34
CA LYS A 577 22.38 25.82 -20.76
C LYS A 577 21.11 25.65 -21.58
N ASN A 578 20.07 25.04 -21.01
CA ASN A 578 18.86 24.64 -21.72
C ASN A 578 17.62 25.49 -21.39
N MET A 579 17.79 26.59 -20.63
CA MET A 579 16.70 27.42 -20.11
C MET A 579 15.69 27.85 -21.18
N GLU A 580 16.18 28.19 -22.37
CA GLU A 580 15.34 28.67 -23.47
C GLU A 580 14.45 27.58 -24.08
N SER A 581 14.82 26.31 -23.93
CA SER A 581 14.09 25.15 -24.45
C SER A 581 13.03 24.63 -23.48
N LEU A 582 12.96 25.18 -22.26
CA LEU A 582 11.96 24.79 -21.27
C LEU A 582 10.60 25.43 -21.58
N HIS A 583 9.52 24.78 -21.14
CA HIS A 583 8.17 25.32 -21.20
C HIS A 583 8.12 26.72 -20.58
N PRO A 584 7.42 27.72 -21.17
CA PRO A 584 7.51 29.12 -20.75
C PRO A 584 7.31 29.37 -19.25
N THR A 585 6.32 28.71 -18.63
CA THR A 585 6.09 28.80 -17.17
C THR A 585 7.23 28.18 -16.35
N ILE A 586 7.78 27.06 -16.81
CA ILE A 586 8.87 26.33 -16.13
C ILE A 586 10.15 27.15 -16.20
N LYS A 587 10.43 27.71 -17.38
CA LYS A 587 11.49 28.69 -17.63
C LYS A 587 11.38 29.89 -16.70
N ALA A 588 10.20 30.51 -16.60
CA ALA A 588 9.98 31.66 -15.72
C ALA A 588 10.25 31.29 -14.24
N LEU A 589 9.77 30.14 -13.79
CA LEU A 589 9.99 29.64 -12.43
C LEU A 589 11.48 29.41 -12.13
N PHE A 590 12.20 28.69 -13.00
CA PHE A 590 13.61 28.39 -12.76
C PHE A 590 14.51 29.60 -12.89
N ARG A 591 14.22 30.55 -13.81
CA ARG A 591 14.93 31.84 -13.85
C ARG A 591 14.76 32.59 -12.55
N ALA A 592 13.52 32.76 -12.08
CA ALA A 592 13.26 33.44 -10.82
C ALA A 592 13.97 32.75 -9.63
N ALA A 593 14.01 31.42 -9.60
CA ALA A 593 14.71 30.68 -8.55
C ALA A 593 16.23 30.86 -8.63
N ILE A 594 16.84 30.79 -9.82
CA ILE A 594 18.29 31.01 -10.00
C ILE A 594 18.67 32.46 -9.66
N ASP A 595 17.85 33.43 -10.05
CA ASP A 595 18.09 34.86 -9.83
C ASP A 595 17.80 35.31 -8.37
N SER A 596 17.22 34.43 -7.53
CA SER A 596 16.76 34.79 -6.18
C SER A 596 17.87 35.14 -5.17
N ASN A 597 19.15 35.03 -5.54
CA ASN A 597 20.32 35.24 -4.65
C ASN A 597 20.16 34.53 -3.29
N LEU A 598 19.66 33.29 -3.31
CA LEU A 598 19.51 32.49 -2.10
C LEU A 598 20.88 32.15 -1.51
N GLU A 599 21.09 32.49 -0.25
CA GLU A 599 22.30 32.18 0.49
C GLU A 599 22.24 30.77 1.10
N ALA A 600 23.37 30.07 1.14
CA ALA A 600 23.42 28.68 1.62
C ALA A 600 22.89 28.51 3.05
N TRP A 601 23.08 29.52 3.92
CA TRP A 601 22.56 29.46 5.29
C TRP A 601 21.02 29.50 5.37
N GLN A 602 20.33 30.09 4.37
CA GLN A 602 18.87 30.09 4.31
C GLN A 602 18.33 28.67 4.09
N VAL A 603 19.03 27.84 3.32
CA VAL A 603 18.68 26.42 3.16
C VAL A 603 18.66 25.71 4.51
N PHE A 604 19.69 25.91 5.34
CA PHE A 604 19.76 25.28 6.67
C PHE A 604 18.74 25.87 7.65
N ALA A 605 18.42 27.15 7.52
CA ALA A 605 17.34 27.78 8.28
C ALA A 605 15.98 27.16 7.92
N ASP A 606 15.68 27.01 6.63
CA ASP A 606 14.44 26.39 6.15
C ASP A 606 14.37 24.91 6.50
N LEU A 607 15.46 24.16 6.45
CA LEU A 607 15.50 22.77 6.94
C LEU A 607 15.21 22.68 8.46
N SER A 608 15.64 23.67 9.23
CA SER A 608 15.30 23.76 10.66
C SER A 608 13.81 24.03 10.85
N LEU A 609 13.21 24.88 10.01
CA LEU A 609 11.76 25.12 9.99
C LEU A 609 10.98 23.87 9.57
N VAL A 610 11.45 23.10 8.58
CA VAL A 610 10.85 21.81 8.20
C VAL A 610 10.84 20.86 9.39
N ALA A 611 11.95 20.74 10.13
CA ALA A 611 12.02 19.90 11.33
C ALA A 611 11.04 20.38 12.42
N GLN A 612 10.96 21.69 12.66
CA GLN A 612 10.03 22.30 13.61
C GLN A 612 8.58 22.01 13.22
N TYR A 613 8.16 22.34 12.00
CA TYR A 613 6.78 22.13 11.55
C TYR A 613 6.41 20.65 11.46
N THR A 614 7.37 19.76 11.20
CA THR A 614 7.15 18.30 11.29
C THR A 614 6.85 17.87 12.72
N MET A 615 7.57 18.39 13.71
CA MET A 615 7.30 18.11 15.12
C MET A 615 5.92 18.67 15.52
N GLU A 616 5.61 19.91 15.17
CA GLU A 616 4.31 20.54 15.49
C GLU A 616 3.13 19.83 14.81
N ALA A 617 3.29 19.41 13.55
CA ALA A 617 2.30 18.61 12.84
C ALA A 617 2.04 17.27 13.57
N ARG A 618 3.11 16.59 14.04
CA ARG A 618 2.99 15.35 14.83
C ARG A 618 2.21 15.57 16.12
N GLN A 619 2.42 16.69 16.81
CA GLN A 619 1.64 17.05 18.01
C GLN A 619 0.15 17.22 17.70
N GLN A 620 -0.23 17.71 16.51
CA GLN A 620 -1.65 17.73 16.13
C GLN A 620 -2.21 16.32 15.88
N PHE A 621 -1.41 15.39 15.34
CA PHE A 621 -1.79 13.98 15.20
C PHE A 621 -1.88 13.21 16.53
N GLU A 622 -1.49 13.79 17.66
CA GLU A 622 -1.84 13.25 18.98
C GLU A 622 -3.33 13.47 19.32
N LYS A 623 -3.97 14.44 18.66
CA LYS A 623 -5.39 14.79 18.86
C LYS A 623 -6.31 14.18 17.81
N MET A 624 -5.76 13.87 16.63
CA MET A 624 -6.51 13.38 15.46
C MET A 624 -5.82 12.17 14.82
N ASP A 625 -6.62 11.28 14.22
CA ASP A 625 -6.10 10.18 13.43
C ASP A 625 -5.83 10.59 11.98
N VAL A 626 -6.63 11.50 11.45
CA VAL A 626 -6.52 12.03 10.08
C VAL A 626 -6.83 13.52 10.01
N LEU A 627 -6.09 14.23 9.15
CA LEU A 627 -6.41 15.57 8.71
C LEU A 627 -7.25 15.46 7.42
N PHE A 628 -8.47 15.97 7.44
CA PHE A 628 -9.43 15.87 6.35
C PHE A 628 -9.56 17.21 5.61
N LEU A 629 -9.30 17.20 4.30
CA LEU A 629 -9.13 18.41 3.48
C LEU A 629 -9.89 18.29 2.15
N PRO A 630 -10.32 19.41 1.52
CA PRO A 630 -10.53 19.41 0.08
C PRO A 630 -9.22 19.01 -0.62
N SER A 631 -9.28 18.17 -1.65
CA SER A 631 -8.06 17.80 -2.40
C SER A 631 -7.49 18.99 -3.18
N VAL A 632 -8.37 19.86 -3.68
CA VAL A 632 -8.04 21.13 -4.34
C VAL A 632 -9.13 22.16 -4.03
N PRO A 633 -8.84 23.47 -4.12
CA PRO A 633 -9.85 24.49 -3.81
C PRO A 633 -10.87 24.75 -4.94
N TYR A 634 -10.56 24.37 -6.18
CA TYR A 634 -11.35 24.65 -7.38
C TYR A 634 -10.84 23.81 -8.57
N HIS A 635 -11.60 23.79 -9.67
CA HIS A 635 -11.23 23.13 -10.93
C HIS A 635 -11.17 24.19 -12.04
N PRO A 636 -9.99 24.73 -12.38
CA PRO A 636 -9.88 25.74 -13.43
C PRO A 636 -10.03 25.16 -14.84
N THR A 637 -10.45 26.01 -15.76
CA THR A 637 -10.31 25.76 -17.19
C THR A 637 -8.84 25.87 -17.61
N ILE A 638 -8.49 25.22 -18.73
CA ILE A 638 -7.15 25.34 -19.35
C ILE A 638 -6.86 26.80 -19.68
N LYS A 639 -7.84 27.51 -20.24
CA LYS A 639 -7.73 28.93 -20.58
C LYS A 639 -7.43 29.81 -19.36
N GLU A 640 -8.13 29.59 -18.25
CA GLU A 640 -7.84 30.33 -17.01
C GLU A 640 -6.43 30.01 -16.51
N MET A 641 -6.04 28.74 -16.51
CA MET A 641 -4.70 28.31 -16.08
C MET A 641 -3.59 28.93 -16.95
N GLU A 642 -3.77 29.02 -18.26
CA GLU A 642 -2.80 29.67 -19.15
C GLU A 642 -2.71 31.18 -18.96
N ALA A 643 -3.81 31.82 -18.53
CA ALA A 643 -3.85 33.27 -18.29
C ALA A 643 -3.09 33.68 -17.02
N ASP A 644 -3.08 32.84 -15.98
CA ASP A 644 -2.32 33.10 -14.74
C ASP A 644 -1.68 31.81 -14.17
N PRO A 645 -0.66 31.27 -14.85
CA PRO A 645 -0.19 29.90 -14.64
C PRO A 645 0.56 29.70 -13.33
N LEU A 646 1.13 30.74 -12.72
CA LEU A 646 1.86 30.62 -11.46
C LEU A 646 0.93 30.80 -10.26
N ALA A 647 0.08 31.84 -10.25
CA ALA A 647 -0.77 32.10 -9.09
C ALA A 647 -1.87 31.03 -8.95
N LEU A 648 -2.50 30.62 -10.05
CA LEU A 648 -3.51 29.57 -10.01
C LEU A 648 -2.90 28.21 -9.62
N ASN A 649 -1.70 27.89 -10.09
CA ASN A 649 -1.01 26.69 -9.65
C ASN A 649 -0.66 26.72 -8.16
N SER A 650 -0.25 27.87 -7.63
CA SER A 650 -0.02 28.04 -6.19
C SER A 650 -1.30 27.80 -5.40
N LYS A 651 -2.42 28.38 -5.85
CA LYS A 651 -3.75 28.18 -5.25
C LYS A 651 -4.19 26.72 -5.29
N LEU A 652 -3.92 25.97 -6.36
CA LEU A 652 -4.21 24.52 -6.40
C LEU A 652 -3.48 23.74 -5.29
N GLY A 653 -2.28 24.18 -4.90
CA GLY A 653 -1.42 23.50 -3.93
C GLY A 653 -1.76 23.71 -2.46
N THR A 654 -2.73 24.57 -2.13
CA THR A 654 -3.01 25.03 -0.74
C THR A 654 -3.21 23.90 0.26
N PHE A 655 -3.81 22.79 -0.15
CA PHE A 655 -4.11 21.64 0.73
C PHE A 655 -3.19 20.43 0.51
N THR A 656 -2.23 20.53 -0.41
CA THR A 656 -1.45 19.36 -0.84
C THR A 656 0.03 19.48 -0.51
N GLN A 657 0.59 20.69 -0.54
CA GLN A 657 2.04 20.95 -0.45
C GLN A 657 2.66 20.48 0.88
N CYS A 658 1.97 20.69 2.01
CA CYS A 658 2.47 20.27 3.32
C CYS A 658 2.77 18.78 3.42
N GLY A 659 2.06 17.94 2.64
CA GLY A 659 2.07 16.48 2.78
C GLY A 659 3.47 15.87 2.82
N ASN A 660 4.36 16.22 1.88
CA ASN A 660 5.72 15.68 1.90
C ASN A 660 6.71 16.49 2.73
N VAL A 661 6.45 17.80 2.90
CA VAL A 661 7.29 18.69 3.70
C VAL A 661 7.31 18.22 5.16
N VAL A 662 6.14 17.87 5.72
CA VAL A 662 6.03 17.37 7.11
C VAL A 662 5.83 15.86 7.22
N ASP A 663 6.27 15.11 6.20
CA ASP A 663 6.36 13.63 6.19
C ASP A 663 5.02 12.91 6.48
N LEU A 664 3.95 13.35 5.85
CA LEU A 664 2.61 12.74 5.92
C LEU A 664 2.40 11.71 4.81
N CYS A 665 1.55 10.73 5.05
CA CYS A 665 0.92 9.92 4.00
C CYS A 665 -0.49 10.47 3.70
N GLY A 666 -1.10 10.06 2.59
CA GLY A 666 -2.48 10.44 2.33
C GLY A 666 -3.12 9.84 1.10
N VAL A 667 -4.45 9.93 1.03
CA VAL A 667 -5.23 9.45 -0.11
C VAL A 667 -6.29 10.47 -0.50
N SER A 668 -6.33 10.82 -1.79
CA SER A 668 -7.42 11.58 -2.40
C SER A 668 -8.48 10.60 -2.92
N VAL A 669 -9.74 10.85 -2.60
CA VAL A 669 -10.89 10.09 -3.09
C VAL A 669 -11.97 11.03 -3.60
N ASN A 670 -12.79 10.58 -4.54
CA ASN A 670 -13.95 11.35 -4.97
C ASN A 670 -15.02 11.36 -3.86
N ALA A 671 -15.51 12.54 -3.50
CA ALA A 671 -16.50 12.70 -2.43
C ALA A 671 -17.88 13.11 -2.95
N ALA A 672 -17.93 13.90 -4.01
CA ALA A 672 -19.18 14.41 -4.57
C ALA A 672 -18.95 14.93 -6.00
N TRP A 673 -19.97 15.57 -6.56
CA TRP A 673 -19.94 16.18 -7.88
C TRP A 673 -20.45 17.62 -7.79
N VAL A 674 -19.79 18.53 -8.50
CA VAL A 674 -20.34 19.84 -8.79
C VAL A 674 -21.28 19.67 -9.98
N GLU A 675 -22.57 19.89 -9.75
CA GLU A 675 -23.61 19.83 -10.77
C GLU A 675 -23.79 21.23 -11.39
N GLY A 676 -23.85 21.28 -12.72
CA GLY A 676 -24.01 22.50 -13.52
C GLY A 676 -24.32 22.14 -14.98
N GLU A 677 -23.83 22.93 -15.94
CA GLU A 677 -23.85 22.51 -17.35
C GLU A 677 -22.97 21.27 -17.59
N LEU A 678 -21.90 21.13 -16.79
CA LEU A 678 -21.02 19.98 -16.75
C LEU A 678 -21.05 19.38 -15.35
N LYS A 679 -20.82 18.07 -15.26
CA LYS A 679 -20.70 17.33 -14.00
C LYS A 679 -19.23 17.11 -13.70
N LEU A 680 -18.66 17.90 -12.78
CA LEU A 680 -17.23 17.86 -12.44
C LEU A 680 -17.00 17.19 -11.07
N PRO A 681 -15.90 16.44 -10.89
CA PRO A 681 -15.64 15.74 -9.65
C PRO A 681 -15.21 16.70 -8.54
N PHE A 682 -15.60 16.38 -7.31
CA PHE A 682 -15.12 17.02 -6.10
C PHE A 682 -14.42 15.99 -5.21
N GLY A 683 -13.10 16.15 -5.05
CA GLY A 683 -12.26 15.25 -4.25
C GLY A 683 -11.96 15.78 -2.86
N VAL A 684 -11.82 14.86 -1.90
CA VAL A 684 -11.30 15.11 -0.55
C VAL A 684 -10.05 14.27 -0.31
N THR A 685 -9.12 14.80 0.47
CA THR A 685 -7.90 14.11 0.87
C THR A 685 -7.91 13.82 2.36
N PHE A 686 -7.57 12.57 2.72
CA PHE A 686 -7.23 12.15 4.07
C PHE A 686 -5.72 12.15 4.19
N LEU A 687 -5.15 12.98 5.07
CA LEU A 687 -3.73 12.96 5.41
C LEU A 687 -3.52 12.31 6.78
N GLY A 688 -2.50 11.45 6.90
CA GLY A 688 -2.08 10.80 8.14
C GLY A 688 -0.60 11.04 8.41
N ALA A 689 -0.19 10.83 9.66
CA ALA A 689 1.22 10.87 10.04
C ALA A 689 2.06 9.79 9.33
N SER A 690 3.37 9.97 9.29
CA SER A 690 4.33 8.97 8.78
C SER A 690 4.05 7.57 9.32
N GLY A 691 3.83 6.60 8.43
CA GLY A 691 3.52 5.21 8.75
C GLY A 691 2.02 4.88 8.86
N TYR A 692 1.12 5.87 8.93
CA TYR A 692 -0.33 5.68 9.12
C TYR A 692 -1.08 5.26 7.85
N ASP A 693 -0.37 4.85 6.81
CA ASP A 693 -0.90 4.48 5.49
C ASP A 693 -2.15 3.59 5.56
N GLY A 694 -2.05 2.46 6.26
CA GLY A 694 -3.15 1.51 6.44
C GLY A 694 -4.37 2.13 7.12
N ARG A 695 -4.15 2.90 8.19
CA ARG A 695 -5.22 3.56 8.95
C ARG A 695 -5.94 4.63 8.13
N VAL A 696 -5.18 5.43 7.38
CA VAL A 696 -5.74 6.43 6.46
C VAL A 696 -6.61 5.75 5.42
N LEU A 697 -6.13 4.66 4.81
CA LEU A 697 -6.91 3.91 3.83
C LEU A 697 -8.14 3.26 4.47
N ASP A 698 -8.08 2.76 5.71
CA ASP A 698 -9.23 2.14 6.38
C ASP A 698 -10.35 3.16 6.65
N ILE A 699 -9.99 4.36 7.13
CA ILE A 699 -10.94 5.46 7.34
C ILE A 699 -11.54 5.92 6.00
N ALA A 700 -10.70 6.09 4.98
CA ALA A 700 -11.15 6.47 3.64
C ALA A 700 -12.11 5.44 3.03
N SER A 701 -11.89 4.13 3.25
CA SER A 701 -12.78 3.07 2.76
C SER A 701 -14.18 3.14 3.36
N VAL A 702 -14.31 3.49 4.65
CA VAL A 702 -15.62 3.67 5.27
C VAL A 702 -16.34 4.88 4.66
N PHE A 703 -15.61 5.96 4.37
CA PHE A 703 -16.16 7.13 3.70
C PHE A 703 -16.60 6.83 2.25
N GLU A 704 -15.74 6.19 1.44
CA GLU A 704 -16.03 5.80 0.05
C GLU A 704 -17.29 4.93 -0.04
N ALA A 705 -17.45 3.97 0.88
CA ALA A 705 -18.64 3.14 0.97
C ALA A 705 -19.90 3.96 1.29
N ALA A 706 -19.81 4.94 2.18
CA ALA A 706 -20.93 5.79 2.57
C ALA A 706 -21.35 6.77 1.46
N VAL A 707 -20.40 7.24 0.64
CA VAL A 707 -20.66 8.06 -0.55
C VAL A 707 -21.35 7.21 -1.63
N SER A 708 -20.83 6.01 -1.91
CA SER A 708 -21.36 5.12 -2.95
C SER A 708 -22.81 4.67 -2.73
N LEU A 709 -23.24 4.54 -1.47
CA LEU A 709 -24.62 4.18 -1.11
C LEU A 709 -25.64 5.28 -1.42
N GLN A 710 -25.24 6.55 -1.44
CA GLN A 710 -26.13 7.66 -1.77
C GLN A 710 -26.36 7.82 -3.27
N THR A 711 -25.44 7.38 -4.12
CA THR A 711 -25.59 7.46 -5.59
C THR A 711 -26.54 6.40 -6.14
N LYS A 712 -26.93 5.40 -5.33
CA LYS A 712 -27.84 4.29 -5.72
C LYS A 712 -29.28 4.47 -5.20
N LEU A 713 -29.53 5.48 -4.39
CA LEU A 713 -30.85 5.90 -3.88
C LEU A 713 -31.25 7.18 -4.61
#